data_AF-A0A7K4AZL9-F1
#
_entry.id   AF-A0A7K4AZL9-F1
#
_cell.length_a   1.000
_cell.length_b   1.000
_cell.length_c   1.000
_cell.angle_alpha   90.00
_cell.angle_beta   90.00
_cell.angle_gamma   90.00
#
_symmetry.space_group_name_H-M   'P 1'
#
loop_
_entity.id
_entity.type
_entity.pdbx_description
1 polymer ?
#
loop_
_entity_poly.entity_id
_entity_poly.type
_entity_poly.pdbx_seq_one_letter_code
_entity_poly.pdbx_strand_id
1 'polypeptide(L)'
;MKLLNNMSMARKMITFTVIAVIGLVIIGYIGISNMNAINENLDVMYNEHMHNIEKIEETREYYLIYSRDVINHMGARNAEYRANWEKSMREHDAAGNKALSEYTIVTEEGRQLINRVKAEWADYTKAVEGLIVIVNAGKTDEARDYRDVETLPRLEKVMNTLDETVGFVYERAEKAKMESDIAAANALNSIIIVVVLVVIALVAFGVVLTMSIIRPLNSTVEMLGELSKGHLGMRLSLDQTDELGVMAKTMDDFADKLQYKIIETLKLVAQGEKNIPLIPAVDEEDEISPALNTMITTIDSVVGEVNGLIADAREGNLRTRGNTDQFVGSYREIVGGINDMLQAITDPLNEALRVADLFAHAKFGSRFDDAVEVKGDLVALKEGLNTVGIELSAVIADVAEQVSAMTASAEEAAASVEEVTAGAASVAQSSVQVSTNAETSVRSVEQVLNAMEDLSQSVATIATKVDAVSRLSQEANVQSTNGVAQAGAAEMGINAINSAVNDVDSIIVEIRAQMEEIGKIVDIIGDIADQTNLLALNAAIEAARAGEAGMGFAVVANEVKALAQESQSSAENIGQIITSLQKQSERAAGAMEQATTEVAKGSEAITETIRFFHTIAEEVEGISQNMVEVASLSEEGAAAVEEITASVSEVRNLSEQTAKEAVGSSAATEEASSALNQVSTIIADLSVIATKINASMDRLNG
;
A
#
# COMPACT_ATOMS: atom_id res chain seq x y z
N MET A 1 -13.55 3.89 68.14
CA MET A 1 -12.33 3.49 68.90
C MET A 1 -12.57 2.35 69.89
N LYS A 2 -13.53 2.39 70.84
CA LYS A 2 -13.74 1.28 71.81
C LYS A 2 -13.96 -0.11 71.16
N LEU A 3 -14.73 -0.18 70.08
CA LEU A 3 -14.94 -1.42 69.30
C LEU A 3 -13.64 -1.94 68.65
N LEU A 4 -12.80 -1.04 68.12
CA LEU A 4 -11.51 -1.38 67.51
C LEU A 4 -10.47 -1.78 68.55
N ASN A 5 -10.43 -1.12 69.71
CA ASN A 5 -9.45 -1.42 70.76
C ASN A 5 -9.65 -2.83 71.33
N ASN A 6 -10.88 -3.33 71.44
CA ASN A 6 -11.19 -4.67 71.95
C ASN A 6 -11.13 -5.79 70.88
N MET A 7 -10.70 -5.49 69.65
CA MET A 7 -10.45 -6.52 68.63
C MET A 7 -9.04 -7.10 68.81
N SER A 8 -8.90 -8.42 68.62
CA SER A 8 -7.58 -9.06 68.61
C SER A 8 -6.68 -8.48 67.52
N MET A 9 -5.36 -8.48 67.77
CA MET A 9 -4.38 -7.94 66.82
C MET A 9 -4.50 -8.54 65.41
N ALA A 10 -4.75 -9.84 65.31
CA ALA A 10 -4.95 -10.51 64.01
C ALA A 10 -6.16 -9.94 63.24
N ARG A 11 -7.28 -9.64 63.93
CA ARG A 11 -8.48 -9.06 63.29
C ARG A 11 -8.27 -7.62 62.84
N LYS A 12 -7.46 -6.83 63.55
CA LYS A 12 -7.08 -5.46 63.16
C LYS A 12 -6.28 -5.45 61.84
N MET A 13 -5.31 -6.36 61.71
CA MET A 13 -4.49 -6.52 60.48
C MET A 13 -5.32 -7.04 59.29
N ILE A 14 -6.17 -8.04 59.50
CA ILE A 14 -7.05 -8.58 58.44
C ILE A 14 -8.00 -7.50 57.91
N THR A 15 -8.54 -6.63 58.77
CA THR A 15 -9.47 -5.57 58.35
C THR A 15 -8.80 -4.55 57.42
N PHE A 16 -7.51 -4.23 57.63
CA PHE A 16 -6.74 -3.34 56.74
C PHE A 16 -6.53 -3.95 55.35
N THR A 17 -6.17 -5.24 55.28
CA THR A 17 -6.02 -5.96 54.01
C THR A 17 -7.35 -6.09 53.26
N VAL A 18 -8.45 -6.31 53.97
CA VAL A 18 -9.80 -6.39 53.39
C VAL A 18 -10.22 -5.08 52.72
N ILE A 19 -9.88 -3.90 53.29
CA ILE A 19 -10.16 -2.60 52.67
C ILE A 19 -9.41 -2.45 51.32
N ALA A 20 -8.15 -2.87 51.26
CA ALA A 20 -7.36 -2.83 50.02
C ALA A 20 -7.92 -3.78 48.95
N VAL A 21 -8.30 -5.00 49.34
CA VAL A 21 -8.88 -5.99 48.42
C VAL A 21 -10.23 -5.54 47.87
N ILE A 22 -11.10 -4.96 48.71
CA ILE A 22 -12.39 -4.41 48.25
C ILE A 22 -12.16 -3.29 47.22
N GLY A 23 -11.18 -2.41 47.43
CA GLY A 23 -10.80 -1.37 46.46
C GLY A 23 -10.38 -1.95 45.10
N LEU A 24 -9.56 -3.00 45.10
CA LEU A 24 -9.14 -3.70 43.88
C LEU A 24 -10.30 -4.38 43.16
N VAL A 25 -11.22 -5.01 43.90
CA VAL A 25 -12.42 -5.64 43.31
C VAL A 25 -13.33 -4.61 42.67
N ILE A 26 -13.52 -3.44 43.27
CA ILE A 26 -14.33 -2.36 42.70
C ILE A 26 -13.69 -1.80 41.42
N ILE A 27 -12.37 -1.57 41.43
CA ILE A 27 -11.63 -1.12 40.24
C ILE A 27 -11.71 -2.17 39.13
N GLY A 28 -11.52 -3.44 39.46
CA GLY A 28 -11.62 -4.55 38.52
C GLY A 28 -13.02 -4.68 37.92
N TYR A 29 -14.07 -4.55 38.73
CA TYR A 29 -15.46 -4.57 38.25
C TYR A 29 -15.76 -3.41 37.30
N ILE A 30 -15.35 -2.18 37.65
CA ILE A 30 -15.51 -1.00 36.78
C ILE A 30 -14.74 -1.19 35.48
N GLY A 31 -13.50 -1.71 35.55
CA GLY A 31 -12.67 -1.99 34.38
C GLY A 31 -13.33 -2.99 33.42
N ILE A 32 -13.81 -4.13 33.93
CA ILE A 32 -14.48 -5.17 33.13
C ILE A 32 -15.80 -4.64 32.54
N SER A 33 -16.61 -3.93 33.32
CA SER A 33 -17.88 -3.37 32.84
C SER A 33 -17.66 -2.38 31.68
N ASN A 34 -16.62 -1.55 31.75
CA ASN A 34 -16.30 -0.61 30.68
C ASN A 34 -15.71 -1.32 29.46
N MET A 35 -14.89 -2.35 29.66
CA MET A 35 -14.37 -3.16 28.56
C MET A 35 -15.51 -3.82 27.77
N ASN A 36 -16.54 -4.31 28.47
CA ASN A 36 -17.73 -4.88 27.84
C ASN A 36 -18.52 -3.82 27.04
N ALA A 37 -18.70 -2.61 27.59
CA ALA A 37 -19.36 -1.52 26.88
C ALA A 37 -18.60 -1.08 25.61
N ILE A 38 -17.26 -1.06 25.67
CA ILE A 38 -16.41 -0.80 24.50
C ILE A 38 -16.57 -1.91 23.45
N ASN A 39 -16.58 -3.18 23.88
CA ASN A 39 -16.79 -4.30 22.96
C ASN A 39 -18.17 -4.26 22.30
N GLU A 40 -19.24 -3.92 23.02
CA GLU A 40 -20.58 -3.74 22.43
C GLU A 40 -20.60 -2.61 21.40
N ASN A 41 -19.96 -1.47 21.69
CA ASN A 41 -19.86 -0.35 20.75
C ASN A 41 -19.02 -0.69 19.50
N LEU A 42 -17.96 -1.49 19.67
CA LEU A 42 -17.16 -1.99 18.55
C LEU A 42 -17.97 -2.95 17.66
N ASP A 43 -18.81 -3.79 18.25
CA ASP A 43 -19.68 -4.70 17.51
C ASP A 43 -20.74 -3.94 16.69
N VAL A 44 -21.35 -2.89 17.28
CA VAL A 44 -22.24 -1.97 16.56
C VAL A 44 -21.50 -1.24 15.43
N MET A 45 -20.29 -0.74 15.67
CA MET A 45 -19.50 -0.07 14.63
C MET A 45 -19.18 -1.01 13.45
N TYR A 46 -18.85 -2.26 13.75
CA TYR A 46 -18.54 -3.26 12.73
C TYR A 46 -19.81 -3.72 11.98
N ASN A 47 -20.80 -4.24 12.70
CA ASN A 47 -21.99 -4.87 12.11
C ASN A 47 -23.02 -3.86 11.58
N GLU A 48 -23.21 -2.71 12.22
CA GLU A 48 -24.24 -1.73 11.84
C GLU A 48 -23.74 -0.59 10.96
N HIS A 49 -22.44 -0.32 10.94
CA HIS A 49 -21.88 0.80 10.15
C HIS A 49 -20.96 0.31 9.05
N MET A 50 -19.87 -0.40 9.37
CA MET A 50 -18.90 -0.81 8.35
C MET A 50 -19.48 -1.83 7.36
N HIS A 51 -20.18 -2.85 7.85
CA HIS A 51 -20.86 -3.83 6.99
C HIS A 51 -21.94 -3.19 6.11
N ASN A 52 -22.67 -2.21 6.64
CA ASN A 52 -23.69 -1.50 5.88
C ASN A 52 -23.09 -0.61 4.78
N ILE A 53 -21.96 0.04 5.03
CA ILE A 53 -21.21 0.77 3.98
C ILE A 53 -20.75 -0.20 2.90
N GLU A 54 -20.15 -1.33 3.29
CA GLU A 54 -19.73 -2.38 2.36
C GLU A 54 -20.88 -2.81 1.44
N LYS A 55 -22.07 -3.09 1.99
CA LYS A 55 -23.23 -3.51 1.19
C LYS A 55 -23.81 -2.43 0.28
N ILE A 56 -23.75 -1.16 0.68
CA ILE A 56 -24.16 -0.06 -0.20
C ILE A 56 -23.16 0.10 -1.35
N GLU A 57 -21.87 0.00 -1.09
CA GLU A 57 -20.84 0.07 -2.15
C GLU A 57 -20.88 -1.14 -3.08
N GLU A 58 -21.12 -2.35 -2.56
CA GLU A 58 -21.32 -3.56 -3.36
C GLU A 58 -22.57 -3.41 -4.27
N THR A 59 -23.64 -2.80 -3.76
CA THR A 59 -24.83 -2.45 -4.56
C THR A 59 -24.48 -1.46 -5.67
N ARG A 60 -23.76 -0.38 -5.33
CA ARG A 60 -23.32 0.65 -6.29
C ARG A 60 -22.48 0.03 -7.41
N GLU A 61 -21.52 -0.82 -7.05
CA GLU A 61 -20.66 -1.53 -7.99
C GLU A 61 -21.50 -2.32 -9.00
N TYR A 62 -22.40 -3.18 -8.54
CA TYR A 62 -23.26 -3.96 -9.43
C TYR A 62 -24.18 -3.10 -10.30
N TYR A 63 -24.67 -1.97 -9.79
CA TYR A 63 -25.50 -1.04 -10.56
C TYR A 63 -24.70 -0.29 -11.63
N LEU A 64 -23.45 0.08 -11.36
CA LEU A 64 -22.56 0.68 -12.36
C LEU A 64 -22.14 -0.35 -13.43
N ILE A 65 -21.88 -1.59 -13.02
CA ILE A 65 -21.59 -2.68 -13.95
C ILE A 65 -22.81 -2.95 -14.85
N TYR A 66 -24.02 -2.96 -14.29
CA TYR A 66 -25.25 -3.06 -15.08
C TYR A 66 -25.34 -1.92 -16.11
N SER A 67 -25.10 -0.67 -15.70
CA SER A 67 -25.12 0.48 -16.61
C SER A 67 -24.06 0.37 -17.72
N ARG A 68 -22.86 -0.10 -17.39
CA ARG A 68 -21.82 -0.41 -18.39
C ARG A 68 -22.29 -1.47 -19.37
N ASP A 69 -22.97 -2.52 -18.89
CA ASP A 69 -23.50 -3.57 -19.75
C ASP A 69 -24.61 -3.04 -20.68
N VAL A 70 -25.40 -2.04 -20.25
CA VAL A 70 -26.33 -1.30 -21.12
C VAL A 70 -25.59 -0.59 -22.25
N ILE A 71 -24.49 0.10 -21.94
CA ILE A 71 -23.68 0.79 -22.97
C ILE A 71 -23.06 -0.23 -23.95
N ASN A 72 -22.56 -1.37 -23.45
CA ASN A 72 -22.01 -2.43 -24.29
C ASN A 72 -23.08 -3.09 -25.16
N HIS A 73 -24.32 -3.24 -24.65
CA HIS A 73 -25.47 -3.69 -25.42
C HIS A 73 -25.77 -2.74 -26.59
N MET A 74 -25.74 -1.43 -26.36
CA MET A 74 -25.91 -0.41 -27.41
C MET A 74 -24.83 -0.49 -28.50
N GLY A 75 -23.58 -0.81 -28.13
CA GLY A 75 -22.45 -0.92 -29.05
C GLY A 75 -22.27 -2.28 -29.75
N ALA A 76 -23.11 -3.27 -29.42
CA ALA A 76 -22.93 -4.65 -29.88
C ALA A 76 -23.20 -4.84 -31.39
N ARG A 77 -22.27 -5.51 -32.07
CA ARG A 77 -22.24 -5.67 -33.54
C ARG A 77 -23.35 -6.54 -34.12
N ASN A 78 -23.93 -7.45 -33.32
CA ASN A 78 -24.97 -8.37 -33.78
C ASN A 78 -25.93 -8.77 -32.63
N ALA A 79 -26.99 -9.49 -32.97
CA ALA A 79 -28.01 -9.92 -32.01
C ALA A 79 -27.50 -10.92 -30.96
N GLU A 80 -26.49 -11.73 -31.30
CA GLU A 80 -25.89 -12.70 -30.37
C GLU A 80 -25.13 -11.99 -29.24
N TYR A 81 -24.30 -11.00 -29.57
CA TYR A 81 -23.63 -10.18 -28.56
C TYR A 81 -24.63 -9.38 -27.72
N ARG A 82 -25.72 -8.87 -28.31
CA ARG A 82 -26.80 -8.20 -27.55
C ARG A 82 -27.44 -9.15 -26.52
N ALA A 83 -27.76 -10.38 -26.91
CA ALA A 83 -28.33 -11.37 -25.98
C ALA A 83 -27.38 -11.71 -24.82
N ASN A 84 -26.06 -11.74 -25.06
CA ASN A 84 -25.07 -11.96 -24.00
C ASN A 84 -25.02 -10.79 -23.01
N TRP A 85 -25.06 -9.55 -23.49
CA TRP A 85 -25.10 -8.38 -22.61
C TRP A 85 -26.42 -8.31 -21.82
N GLU A 86 -27.55 -8.64 -22.44
CA GLU A 86 -28.84 -8.75 -21.72
C GLU A 86 -28.81 -9.81 -20.61
N LYS A 87 -28.06 -10.90 -20.80
CA LYS A 87 -27.84 -11.90 -19.75
C LYS A 87 -26.99 -11.33 -18.61
N SER A 88 -25.87 -10.68 -18.94
CA SER A 88 -24.98 -10.03 -17.97
C SER A 88 -25.73 -8.98 -17.14
N MET A 89 -26.58 -8.17 -17.79
CA MET A 89 -27.46 -7.20 -17.13
C MET A 89 -28.36 -7.87 -16.09
N ARG A 90 -29.02 -8.99 -16.42
CA ARG A 90 -29.86 -9.70 -15.43
C ARG A 90 -29.07 -10.26 -14.25
N GLU A 91 -27.84 -10.72 -14.48
CA GLU A 91 -26.96 -11.23 -13.42
C GLU A 91 -26.54 -10.11 -12.47
N HIS A 92 -26.12 -8.95 -12.99
CA HIS A 92 -25.72 -7.81 -12.17
C HIS A 92 -26.90 -7.11 -11.48
N ASP A 93 -28.08 -7.06 -12.10
CA ASP A 93 -29.30 -6.59 -11.43
C ASP A 93 -29.65 -7.47 -10.22
N ALA A 94 -29.60 -8.79 -10.39
CA ALA A 94 -29.84 -9.73 -9.29
C ALA A 94 -28.79 -9.60 -8.18
N ALA A 95 -27.52 -9.43 -8.53
CA ALA A 95 -26.43 -9.26 -7.58
C ALA A 95 -26.55 -7.95 -6.78
N GLY A 96 -26.82 -6.83 -7.45
CA GLY A 96 -27.04 -5.53 -6.80
C GLY A 96 -28.25 -5.54 -5.88
N ASN A 97 -29.38 -6.13 -6.31
CA ASN A 97 -30.56 -6.28 -5.46
C ASN A 97 -30.30 -7.19 -4.24
N LYS A 98 -29.46 -8.22 -4.39
CA LYS A 98 -29.05 -9.09 -3.29
C LYS A 98 -28.20 -8.32 -2.28
N ALA A 99 -27.16 -7.61 -2.72
CA ALA A 99 -26.33 -6.76 -1.86
C ALA A 99 -27.18 -5.73 -1.10
N LEU A 100 -28.12 -5.08 -1.79
CA LEU A 100 -29.04 -4.11 -1.20
C LEU A 100 -30.01 -4.74 -0.18
N SER A 101 -30.30 -6.03 -0.30
CA SER A 101 -31.13 -6.77 0.66
C SER A 101 -30.37 -7.22 1.92
N GLU A 102 -29.05 -7.34 1.82
CA GLU A 102 -28.16 -7.65 2.94
C GLU A 102 -27.83 -6.41 3.78
N TYR A 103 -28.20 -5.21 3.31
CA TYR A 103 -28.17 -3.99 4.12
C TYR A 103 -29.07 -4.15 5.36
N THR A 104 -28.46 -4.02 6.54
CA THR A 104 -29.15 -4.12 7.82
C THR A 104 -29.80 -2.77 8.16
N ILE A 105 -31.13 -2.73 8.13
CA ILE A 105 -31.90 -1.50 8.36
C ILE A 105 -31.93 -1.17 9.85
N VAL A 106 -31.12 -0.17 10.24
CA VAL A 106 -30.96 0.24 11.64
C VAL A 106 -32.02 1.27 12.07
N THR A 107 -32.50 2.11 11.15
CA THR A 107 -33.39 3.25 11.47
C THR A 107 -34.51 3.42 10.44
N GLU A 108 -35.54 4.18 10.82
CA GLU A 108 -36.63 4.53 9.90
C GLU A 108 -36.15 5.42 8.74
N GLU A 109 -35.18 6.30 8.99
CA GLU A 109 -34.56 7.15 7.95
C GLU A 109 -33.73 6.32 6.95
N GLY A 110 -32.89 5.40 7.45
CA GLY A 110 -32.16 4.45 6.60
C GLY A 110 -33.10 3.55 5.81
N ARG A 111 -34.23 3.13 6.39
CA ARG A 111 -35.29 2.39 5.68
C ARG A 111 -35.85 3.18 4.51
N GLN A 112 -36.11 4.47 4.71
CA GLN A 112 -36.63 5.35 3.66
C GLN A 112 -35.63 5.51 2.52
N LEU A 113 -34.35 5.69 2.82
CA LEU A 113 -33.28 5.79 1.82
C LEU A 113 -33.17 4.51 0.98
N ILE A 114 -33.11 3.33 1.61
CA ILE A 114 -33.05 2.05 0.89
C ILE A 114 -34.29 1.80 0.04
N ASN A 115 -35.48 2.12 0.56
CA ASN A 115 -36.71 2.00 -0.23
C ASN A 115 -36.71 2.96 -1.43
N ARG A 116 -36.09 4.15 -1.28
CA ARG A 116 -35.93 5.11 -2.37
C ARG A 116 -34.95 4.60 -3.43
N VAL A 117 -33.81 4.03 -3.03
CA VAL A 117 -32.87 3.34 -3.95
C VAL A 117 -33.61 2.24 -4.73
N LYS A 118 -34.38 1.38 -4.05
CA LYS A 118 -35.14 0.31 -4.71
C LYS A 118 -36.15 0.85 -5.74
N ALA A 119 -36.88 1.90 -5.38
CA ALA A 119 -37.87 2.50 -6.28
C ALA A 119 -37.22 3.17 -7.49
N GLU A 120 -36.12 3.90 -7.27
CA GLU A 120 -35.38 4.59 -8.34
C GLU A 120 -34.66 3.61 -9.26
N TRP A 121 -34.10 2.52 -8.70
CA TRP A 121 -33.49 1.46 -9.49
C TRP A 121 -34.52 0.71 -10.35
N ALA A 122 -35.70 0.43 -9.81
CA ALA A 122 -36.80 -0.15 -10.57
C ALA A 122 -37.28 0.78 -11.70
N ASP A 123 -37.27 2.09 -11.51
CA ASP A 123 -37.62 3.06 -12.56
C ASP A 123 -36.54 3.19 -13.63
N TYR A 124 -35.26 3.11 -13.24
CA TYR A 124 -34.13 3.07 -14.17
C TYR A 124 -34.14 1.79 -15.02
N THR A 125 -34.22 0.62 -14.40
CA THR A 125 -34.25 -0.68 -15.11
C THR A 125 -35.44 -0.78 -16.07
N LYS A 126 -36.61 -0.24 -15.69
CA LYS A 126 -37.76 -0.11 -16.59
C LYS A 126 -37.51 0.80 -17.79
N ALA A 127 -36.79 1.92 -17.62
CA ALA A 127 -36.37 2.76 -18.75
C ALA A 127 -35.41 1.99 -19.67
N VAL A 128 -34.49 1.22 -19.09
CA VAL A 128 -33.55 0.39 -19.82
C VAL A 128 -34.26 -0.70 -20.64
N GLU A 129 -35.37 -1.28 -20.17
CA GLU A 129 -36.19 -2.18 -21.00
C GLU A 129 -36.68 -1.50 -22.29
N GLY A 130 -37.11 -0.23 -22.20
CA GLY A 130 -37.48 0.57 -23.36
C GLY A 130 -36.30 0.80 -24.31
N LEU A 131 -35.12 1.09 -23.75
CA LEU A 131 -33.89 1.25 -24.51
C LEU A 131 -33.48 -0.05 -25.23
N ILE A 132 -33.56 -1.20 -24.56
CA ILE A 132 -33.26 -2.52 -25.16
C ILE A 132 -34.11 -2.76 -26.41
N VAL A 133 -35.40 -2.39 -26.39
CA VAL A 133 -36.30 -2.53 -27.55
C VAL A 133 -35.82 -1.67 -28.73
N ILE A 134 -35.40 -0.43 -28.48
CA ILE A 134 -34.90 0.49 -29.53
C ILE A 134 -33.58 -0.02 -30.12
N VAL A 135 -32.66 -0.46 -29.26
CA VAL A 135 -31.36 -1.02 -29.65
C VAL A 135 -31.53 -2.30 -30.47
N ASN A 136 -32.41 -3.21 -30.05
CA ASN A 136 -32.69 -4.45 -30.79
C ASN A 136 -33.38 -4.21 -32.14
N ALA A 137 -34.07 -3.08 -32.32
CA ALA A 137 -34.62 -2.63 -33.60
C ALA A 137 -33.55 -2.02 -34.54
N GLY A 138 -32.29 -1.91 -34.11
CA GLY A 138 -31.18 -1.39 -34.93
C GLY A 138 -31.16 0.13 -35.07
N LYS A 139 -31.87 0.87 -34.21
CA LYS A 139 -31.99 2.32 -34.28
C LYS A 139 -31.01 3.03 -33.32
N THR A 140 -29.75 3.07 -33.71
CA THR A 140 -28.66 3.52 -32.81
C THR A 140 -28.77 4.98 -32.36
N ASP A 141 -29.16 5.90 -33.25
CA ASP A 141 -29.26 7.32 -32.88
C ASP A 141 -30.46 7.59 -31.96
N GLU A 142 -31.62 6.98 -32.24
CA GLU A 142 -32.80 7.03 -31.36
C GLU A 142 -32.50 6.41 -29.98
N ALA A 143 -31.67 5.37 -29.92
CA ALA A 143 -31.23 4.77 -28.67
C ALA A 143 -30.31 5.70 -27.85
N ARG A 144 -29.44 6.48 -28.50
CA ARG A 144 -28.58 7.47 -27.81
C ARG A 144 -29.41 8.61 -27.23
N ASP A 145 -30.32 9.16 -28.01
CA ASP A 145 -31.23 10.23 -27.55
C ASP A 145 -32.10 9.74 -26.38
N TYR A 146 -32.66 8.53 -26.51
CA TYR A 146 -33.43 7.91 -25.43
C TYR A 146 -32.59 7.68 -24.18
N ARG A 147 -31.33 7.23 -24.33
CA ARG A 147 -30.43 7.04 -23.19
C ARG A 147 -30.22 8.35 -22.42
N ASP A 148 -29.92 9.42 -23.15
CA ASP A 148 -29.56 10.73 -22.58
C ASP A 148 -30.75 11.41 -21.89
N VAL A 149 -31.97 11.17 -22.37
CA VAL A 149 -33.20 11.77 -21.80
C VAL A 149 -33.84 10.88 -20.74
N GLU A 150 -33.95 9.58 -20.97
CA GLU A 150 -34.78 8.69 -20.15
C GLU A 150 -33.98 7.80 -19.20
N THR A 151 -32.74 7.41 -19.53
CA THR A 151 -32.00 6.44 -18.70
C THR A 151 -30.93 7.09 -17.82
N LEU A 152 -30.11 8.00 -18.37
CA LEU A 152 -29.00 8.62 -17.65
C LEU A 152 -29.46 9.44 -16.44
N PRO A 153 -30.47 10.32 -16.55
CA PRO A 153 -30.96 11.08 -15.40
C PRO A 153 -31.53 10.19 -14.28
N ARG A 154 -32.13 9.04 -14.64
CA ARG A 154 -32.65 8.08 -13.66
C ARG A 154 -31.52 7.34 -12.94
N LEU A 155 -30.46 6.98 -13.66
CA LEU A 155 -29.26 6.40 -13.07
C LEU A 155 -28.58 7.37 -12.11
N GLU A 156 -28.41 8.63 -12.52
CA GLU A 156 -27.84 9.69 -11.69
C GLU A 156 -28.62 9.85 -10.38
N LYS A 157 -29.96 9.79 -10.45
CA LYS A 157 -30.82 9.82 -9.28
C LYS A 157 -30.55 8.66 -8.30
N VAL A 158 -30.38 7.44 -8.82
CA VAL A 158 -30.02 6.27 -7.99
C VAL A 158 -28.65 6.47 -7.33
N MET A 159 -27.64 6.94 -8.09
CA MET A 159 -26.29 7.16 -7.56
C MET A 159 -26.28 8.24 -6.47
N ASN A 160 -27.01 9.34 -6.66
CA ASN A 160 -27.16 10.38 -5.64
C ASN A 160 -27.84 9.85 -4.37
N THR A 161 -28.90 9.03 -4.49
CA THR A 161 -29.52 8.43 -3.31
C THR A 161 -28.59 7.41 -2.62
N LEU A 162 -27.76 6.66 -3.36
CA LEU A 162 -26.73 5.81 -2.78
C LEU A 162 -25.68 6.64 -2.02
N ASP A 163 -25.23 7.77 -2.56
CA ASP A 163 -24.33 8.72 -1.88
C ASP A 163 -24.94 9.27 -0.59
N GLU A 164 -26.21 9.69 -0.62
CA GLU A 164 -26.95 10.11 0.57
C GLU A 164 -27.01 8.99 1.62
N THR A 165 -27.18 7.74 1.18
CA THR A 165 -27.24 6.58 2.09
C THR A 165 -25.88 6.32 2.74
N VAL A 166 -24.78 6.42 1.98
CA VAL A 166 -23.41 6.31 2.52
C VAL A 166 -23.13 7.44 3.50
N GLY A 167 -23.47 8.68 3.14
CA GLY A 167 -23.32 9.85 4.02
C GLY A 167 -24.08 9.71 5.34
N PHE A 168 -25.30 9.19 5.30
CA PHE A 168 -26.10 8.90 6.49
C PHE A 168 -25.41 7.88 7.42
N VAL A 169 -24.82 6.82 6.87
CA VAL A 169 -24.11 5.81 7.67
C VAL A 169 -22.81 6.38 8.25
N TYR A 170 -22.07 7.21 7.50
CA TYR A 170 -20.88 7.89 8.01
C TYR A 170 -21.18 8.85 9.17
N GLU A 171 -22.22 9.69 9.06
CA GLU A 171 -22.59 10.62 10.14
C GLU A 171 -22.93 9.87 11.44
N ARG A 172 -23.58 8.71 11.31
CA ARG A 172 -23.87 7.85 12.48
C ARG A 172 -22.63 7.20 13.04
N ALA A 173 -21.73 6.69 12.20
CA ALA A 173 -20.46 6.13 12.65
C ALA A 173 -19.63 7.17 13.42
N GLU A 174 -19.62 8.42 12.97
CA GLU A 174 -18.95 9.53 13.66
C GLU A 174 -19.60 9.85 15.01
N LYS A 175 -20.95 9.91 15.08
CA LYS A 175 -21.67 10.06 16.36
C LYS A 175 -21.37 8.92 17.33
N ALA A 176 -21.39 7.67 16.86
CA ALA A 176 -21.09 6.50 17.69
C ALA A 176 -19.65 6.54 18.23
N LYS A 177 -18.69 6.96 17.40
CA LYS A 177 -17.30 7.17 17.85
C LYS A 177 -17.22 8.26 18.93
N MET A 178 -17.88 9.39 18.74
CA MET A 178 -17.89 10.48 19.72
C MET A 178 -18.51 10.04 21.06
N GLU A 179 -19.60 9.27 21.04
CA GLU A 179 -20.21 8.68 22.24
C GLU A 179 -19.26 7.70 22.93
N SER A 180 -18.51 6.89 22.17
CA SER A 180 -17.50 5.98 22.69
C SER A 180 -16.33 6.72 23.37
N ASP A 181 -15.84 7.81 22.76
CA ASP A 181 -14.76 8.63 23.34
C ASP A 181 -15.19 9.30 24.66
N ILE A 182 -16.44 9.80 24.72
CA ILE A 182 -17.04 10.36 25.94
C ILE A 182 -17.18 9.28 27.03
N ALA A 183 -17.63 8.07 26.67
CA ALA A 183 -17.76 6.96 27.60
C ALA A 183 -16.39 6.54 28.18
N ALA A 184 -15.35 6.48 27.35
CA ALA A 184 -13.98 6.19 27.77
C ALA A 184 -13.43 7.27 28.74
N ALA A 185 -13.67 8.55 28.47
CA ALA A 185 -13.26 9.64 29.36
C ALA A 185 -13.98 9.57 30.73
N ASN A 186 -15.29 9.29 30.74
CA ASN A 186 -16.06 9.14 31.97
C ASN A 186 -15.61 7.91 32.80
N ALA A 187 -15.25 6.82 32.13
CA ALA A 187 -14.67 5.63 32.75
C ALA A 187 -13.36 5.95 33.49
N LEU A 188 -12.45 6.66 32.82
CA LEU A 188 -11.16 7.05 33.39
C LEU A 188 -11.32 7.96 34.61
N ASN A 189 -12.23 8.94 34.54
CA ASN A 189 -12.56 9.81 35.68
C ASN A 189 -13.13 9.03 36.87
N SER A 190 -14.02 8.06 36.60
CA SER A 190 -14.61 7.21 37.65
C SER A 190 -13.56 6.35 38.36
N ILE A 191 -12.59 5.80 37.63
CA ILE A 191 -11.47 5.03 38.19
C ILE A 191 -10.60 5.91 39.09
N ILE A 192 -10.25 7.13 38.65
CA ILE A 192 -9.42 8.05 39.43
C ILE A 192 -10.07 8.41 40.77
N ILE A 193 -11.38 8.68 40.79
CA ILE A 193 -12.11 9.02 42.02
C ILE A 193 -12.05 7.86 43.03
N VAL A 194 -12.26 6.62 42.57
CA VAL A 194 -12.21 5.43 43.45
C VAL A 194 -10.82 5.21 44.00
N VAL A 195 -9.78 5.36 43.18
CA VAL A 195 -8.37 5.25 43.62
C VAL A 195 -8.06 6.25 44.73
N VAL A 196 -8.44 7.52 44.56
CA VAL A 196 -8.22 8.57 45.57
C VAL A 196 -8.94 8.25 46.88
N LEU A 197 -10.19 7.78 46.83
CA LEU A 197 -10.95 7.41 48.04
C LEU A 197 -10.34 6.23 48.79
N VAL A 198 -9.84 5.21 48.08
CA VAL A 198 -9.17 4.05 48.69
C VAL A 198 -7.86 4.46 49.37
N VAL A 199 -7.07 5.33 48.73
CA VAL A 199 -5.83 5.88 49.31
C VAL A 199 -6.13 6.65 50.60
N ILE A 200 -7.14 7.52 50.61
CA ILE A 200 -7.55 8.27 51.81
C ILE A 200 -7.99 7.31 52.94
N ALA A 201 -8.78 6.28 52.62
CA ALA A 201 -9.24 5.30 53.60
C ALA A 201 -8.09 4.50 54.23
N LEU A 202 -7.10 4.07 53.42
CA LEU A 202 -5.92 3.35 53.90
C LEU A 202 -5.04 4.23 54.81
N VAL A 203 -4.83 5.49 54.43
CA VAL A 203 -4.06 6.45 55.25
C VAL A 203 -4.77 6.72 56.58
N ALA A 204 -6.08 6.96 56.57
CA ALA A 204 -6.87 7.20 57.79
C ALA A 204 -6.86 5.98 58.74
N PHE A 205 -6.95 4.76 58.20
CA PHE A 205 -6.91 3.53 58.99
C PHE A 205 -5.53 3.24 59.57
N GLY A 206 -4.45 3.57 58.83
CA GLY A 206 -3.07 3.47 59.30
C GLY A 206 -2.78 4.34 60.53
N VAL A 207 -3.33 5.55 60.57
CA VAL A 207 -3.24 6.44 61.76
C VAL A 207 -3.94 5.84 62.97
N VAL A 208 -5.08 5.16 62.79
CA VAL A 208 -5.84 4.53 63.88
C VAL A 208 -5.10 3.30 64.44
N LEU A 209 -4.49 2.47 63.58
CA LEU A 209 -3.64 1.35 63.99
C LEU A 209 -2.47 1.81 64.86
N THR A 210 -1.84 2.93 64.47
CA THR A 210 -0.72 3.54 65.20
C THR A 210 -1.13 3.92 66.63
N MET A 211 -2.34 4.44 66.86
CA MET A 211 -2.79 4.78 68.22
C MET A 211 -3.24 3.59 69.07
N SER A 212 -3.75 2.52 68.46
CA SER A 212 -4.32 1.37 69.21
C SER A 212 -3.32 0.27 69.56
N ILE A 213 -2.17 0.22 68.87
CA ILE A 213 -1.15 -0.82 69.08
C ILE A 213 0.14 -0.21 69.62
N ILE A 214 0.67 0.83 68.96
CA ILE A 214 2.01 1.35 69.30
C ILE A 214 2.01 2.03 70.67
N ARG A 215 0.94 2.75 71.04
CA ARG A 215 0.87 3.41 72.35
C ARG A 215 0.78 2.42 73.55
N PRO A 216 -0.13 1.44 73.58
CA PRO A 216 -0.20 0.48 74.70
C PRO A 216 1.00 -0.46 74.78
N LEU A 217 1.59 -0.82 73.63
CA LEU A 217 2.82 -1.61 73.60
C LEU A 217 3.98 -0.82 74.21
N ASN A 218 4.12 0.47 73.87
CA ASN A 218 5.11 1.35 74.49
C ASN A 218 4.89 1.47 76.00
N SER A 219 3.64 1.60 76.49
CA SER A 219 3.36 1.63 77.93
C SER A 219 3.67 0.31 78.64
N THR A 220 3.54 -0.82 77.95
CA THR A 220 3.89 -2.13 78.55
C THR A 220 5.40 -2.36 78.55
N VAL A 221 6.10 -1.93 77.50
CA VAL A 221 7.57 -1.85 77.48
C VAL A 221 8.05 -0.85 78.53
N GLU A 222 7.29 0.20 78.80
CA GLU A 222 7.56 1.15 79.88
C GLU A 222 7.36 0.48 81.24
N MET A 223 6.27 -0.26 81.50
CA MET A 223 6.10 -1.00 82.77
C MET A 223 7.10 -2.14 82.94
N LEU A 224 7.44 -2.89 81.89
CA LEU A 224 8.52 -3.88 81.96
C LEU A 224 9.87 -3.19 82.14
N GLY A 225 10.07 -2.04 81.51
CA GLY A 225 11.18 -1.14 81.75
C GLY A 225 11.24 -0.72 83.21
N GLU A 226 10.12 -0.37 83.83
CA GLU A 226 10.06 0.02 85.23
C GLU A 226 10.19 -1.19 86.19
N LEU A 227 9.58 -2.34 85.89
CA LEU A 227 9.70 -3.59 86.66
C LEU A 227 11.12 -4.16 86.61
N SER A 228 11.76 -4.18 85.43
CA SER A 228 13.17 -4.56 85.27
C SER A 228 14.13 -3.56 85.90
N LYS A 229 13.71 -2.29 86.04
CA LYS A 229 14.38 -1.28 86.87
C LYS A 229 14.03 -1.38 88.37
N GLY A 230 13.21 -2.34 88.79
CA GLY A 230 12.84 -2.56 90.19
C GLY A 230 11.74 -1.63 90.74
N HIS A 231 11.11 -0.82 89.89
CA HIS A 231 9.98 0.04 90.23
C HIS A 231 8.67 -0.73 90.12
N LEU A 232 8.21 -1.24 91.24
CA LEU A 232 7.04 -2.12 91.29
C LEU A 232 5.71 -1.38 91.46
N GLY A 233 5.70 -0.05 91.46
CA GLY A 233 4.51 0.75 91.73
C GLY A 233 3.64 1.09 90.50
N MET A 234 4.16 0.87 89.29
CA MET A 234 3.39 1.11 88.06
C MET A 234 2.38 -0.02 87.88
N ARG A 235 1.12 0.35 87.60
CA ARG A 235 0.07 -0.59 87.20
C ARG A 235 -0.43 -0.17 85.83
N LEU A 236 -0.47 -1.10 84.88
CA LEU A 236 -0.87 -0.77 83.51
C LEU A 236 -2.33 -0.34 83.43
N SER A 237 -3.20 -0.88 84.30
CA SER A 237 -4.60 -0.47 84.45
C SER A 237 -5.35 -0.33 83.11
N LEU A 238 -5.02 -1.20 82.15
CA LEU A 238 -5.61 -1.16 80.81
C LEU A 238 -7.00 -1.77 80.84
N ASP A 239 -8.02 -0.95 80.58
CA ASP A 239 -9.42 -1.36 80.41
C ASP A 239 -9.65 -1.91 78.98
N GLN A 240 -8.90 -2.96 78.63
CA GLN A 240 -8.99 -3.68 77.35
C GLN A 240 -9.13 -5.19 77.62
N THR A 241 -9.79 -5.89 76.71
CA THR A 241 -10.09 -7.34 76.83
C THR A 241 -9.34 -8.19 75.80
N ASP A 242 -8.47 -7.55 75.01
CA ASP A 242 -7.64 -8.21 74.01
C ASP A 242 -6.35 -8.77 74.63
N GLU A 243 -5.45 -9.29 73.80
CA GLU A 243 -4.22 -9.94 74.26
C GLU A 243 -3.32 -9.02 75.10
N LEU A 244 -3.39 -7.70 74.87
CA LEU A 244 -2.65 -6.69 75.64
C LEU A 244 -3.30 -6.42 77.01
N GLY A 245 -4.62 -6.54 77.13
CA GLY A 245 -5.36 -6.42 78.40
C GLY A 245 -5.15 -7.61 79.34
N VAL A 246 -5.07 -8.84 78.81
CA VAL A 246 -4.73 -10.04 79.59
C VAL A 246 -3.29 -9.96 80.12
N MET A 247 -2.36 -9.50 79.29
CA MET A 247 -0.97 -9.30 79.66
C MET A 247 -0.81 -8.25 80.77
N ALA A 248 -1.54 -7.13 80.70
CA ALA A 248 -1.53 -6.10 81.74
C ALA A 248 -2.00 -6.64 83.10
N LYS A 249 -3.08 -7.44 83.13
CA LYS A 249 -3.63 -8.00 84.38
C LYS A 249 -2.70 -9.01 85.07
N THR A 250 -2.03 -9.87 84.29
CA THR A 250 -1.07 -10.84 84.83
C THR A 250 0.21 -10.17 85.33
N MET A 251 0.63 -9.06 84.69
CA MET A 251 1.79 -8.28 85.13
C MET A 251 1.52 -7.48 86.41
N ASP A 252 0.28 -6.99 86.60
CA ASP A 252 -0.13 -6.30 87.82
C ASP A 252 -0.14 -7.26 89.06
N ASP A 253 -0.63 -8.50 88.92
CA ASP A 253 -0.64 -9.52 90.00
C ASP A 253 0.77 -10.03 90.38
N PHE A 254 1.68 -10.06 89.41
CA PHE A 254 3.08 -10.44 89.63
C PHE A 254 3.86 -9.32 90.34
N ALA A 255 3.60 -8.06 89.99
CA ALA A 255 4.16 -6.89 90.66
C ALA A 255 3.78 -6.81 92.15
N ASP A 256 2.54 -7.16 92.51
CA ASP A 256 2.06 -7.16 93.91
C ASP A 256 2.82 -8.14 94.82
N LYS A 257 3.15 -9.35 94.33
CA LYS A 257 3.89 -10.36 95.11
C LYS A 257 5.37 -10.01 95.28
N LEU A 258 5.98 -9.37 94.28
CA LEU A 258 7.34 -8.85 94.40
C LEU A 258 7.39 -7.67 95.37
N GLN A 259 6.44 -6.73 95.29
CA GLN A 259 6.51 -5.42 95.95
C GLN A 259 6.44 -5.46 97.48
N TYR A 260 5.65 -6.36 98.06
CA TYR A 260 5.27 -6.27 99.47
C TYR A 260 5.80 -7.41 100.37
N LYS A 261 6.46 -8.44 99.82
CA LYS A 261 7.02 -9.53 100.63
C LYS A 261 8.48 -9.84 100.34
N ILE A 262 8.85 -9.84 99.05
CA ILE A 262 10.23 -10.10 98.63
C ILE A 262 11.03 -8.79 98.60
N ILE A 263 10.48 -7.70 98.08
CA ILE A 263 11.13 -6.38 98.01
C ILE A 263 11.24 -5.67 99.34
N GLU A 264 10.51 -5.99 100.40
CA GLU A 264 10.75 -5.30 101.69
C GLU A 264 12.02 -5.82 102.37
N THR A 265 12.32 -7.12 102.25
CA THR A 265 13.53 -7.67 102.83
C THR A 265 14.70 -7.76 101.84
N LEU A 266 14.43 -7.96 100.54
CA LEU A 266 15.37 -7.54 99.51
C LEU A 266 15.55 -6.02 99.52
N LYS A 267 14.66 -5.16 100.00
CA LYS A 267 15.00 -3.73 100.12
C LYS A 267 16.12 -3.57 101.10
N LEU A 268 16.15 -4.29 102.22
CA LEU A 268 17.30 -4.21 103.09
C LEU A 268 18.57 -4.77 102.39
N VAL A 269 18.47 -5.92 101.69
CA VAL A 269 19.63 -6.56 101.01
C VAL A 269 20.09 -5.82 99.74
N ALA A 270 19.15 -5.21 99.01
CA ALA A 270 19.28 -4.52 97.74
C ALA A 270 19.38 -2.99 97.89
N GLN A 271 18.98 -2.40 99.03
CA GLN A 271 19.44 -1.05 99.45
C GLN A 271 20.93 -1.09 99.82
N GLY A 272 21.54 -2.29 99.87
CA GLY A 272 22.93 -2.47 100.25
C GLY A 272 23.19 -2.03 101.69
N GLU A 273 22.18 -2.09 102.56
CA GLU A 273 22.34 -1.65 103.94
C GLU A 273 23.28 -2.60 104.69
N LYS A 274 24.37 -2.04 105.24
CA LYS A 274 25.24 -2.80 106.14
C LYS A 274 24.44 -3.17 107.41
N ASN A 275 24.10 -4.45 107.54
CA ASN A 275 23.37 -5.13 108.65
C ASN A 275 21.87 -5.42 108.40
N ILE A 276 21.56 -6.28 107.42
CA ILE A 276 20.18 -6.79 107.22
C ILE A 276 19.83 -7.92 108.21
N PRO A 277 18.67 -7.87 108.89
CA PRO A 277 18.14 -8.97 109.71
C PRO A 277 17.64 -10.17 108.88
N LEU A 278 17.85 -11.38 109.39
CA LEU A 278 17.54 -12.65 108.71
C LEU A 278 16.03 -12.97 108.67
N ILE A 279 15.53 -13.57 107.58
CA ILE A 279 14.10 -13.90 107.35
C ILE A 279 13.75 -15.34 107.75
N PRO A 280 12.66 -15.60 108.50
CA PRO A 280 12.15 -16.95 108.77
C PRO A 280 11.36 -17.52 107.58
N ALA A 281 11.46 -18.84 107.37
CA ALA A 281 10.83 -19.54 106.26
C ALA A 281 9.29 -19.65 106.38
N VAL A 282 8.59 -19.61 105.25
CA VAL A 282 7.12 -19.56 105.13
C VAL A 282 6.46 -20.93 105.31
N ASP A 283 7.09 -22.00 104.82
CA ASP A 283 6.75 -23.41 105.09
C ASP A 283 8.02 -24.30 104.97
N GLU A 284 7.90 -25.63 105.13
CA GLU A 284 9.05 -26.55 105.06
C GLU A 284 9.65 -26.72 103.64
N GLU A 285 8.95 -26.27 102.59
CA GLU A 285 9.42 -26.24 101.20
C GLU A 285 9.85 -24.81 100.76
N ASP A 286 9.92 -23.84 101.69
CA ASP A 286 10.38 -22.49 101.39
C ASP A 286 11.90 -22.45 101.11
N GLU A 287 12.22 -22.40 99.81
CA GLU A 287 13.57 -22.25 99.29
C GLU A 287 14.09 -20.79 99.29
N ILE A 288 13.22 -19.78 99.47
CA ILE A 288 13.59 -18.35 99.35
C ILE A 288 14.23 -17.84 100.66
N SER A 289 13.64 -18.12 101.83
CA SER A 289 14.07 -17.49 103.10
C SER A 289 15.39 -18.03 103.69
N PRO A 290 15.66 -19.35 103.75
CA PRO A 290 16.94 -19.88 104.20
C PRO A 290 18.09 -19.53 103.24
N ALA A 291 17.81 -19.51 101.93
CA ALA A 291 18.75 -19.05 100.91
C ALA A 291 19.05 -17.55 101.04
N LEU A 292 18.05 -16.69 101.32
CA LEU A 292 18.26 -15.25 101.50
C LEU A 292 19.21 -14.94 102.68
N ASN A 293 19.21 -15.77 103.72
CA ASN A 293 20.01 -15.57 104.93
C ASN A 293 21.49 -15.94 104.76
N THR A 294 21.78 -17.02 104.05
CA THR A 294 23.16 -17.37 103.64
C THR A 294 23.66 -16.45 102.51
N MET A 295 22.73 -15.96 101.70
CA MET A 295 22.96 -14.93 100.69
C MET A 295 23.39 -13.60 101.31
N ILE A 296 22.72 -13.07 102.34
CA ILE A 296 23.07 -11.78 103.01
C ILE A 296 24.55 -11.72 103.44
N THR A 297 25.04 -12.75 104.12
CA THR A 297 26.39 -12.74 104.70
C THR A 297 27.51 -12.95 103.69
N THR A 298 27.21 -13.52 102.53
CA THR A 298 28.23 -13.77 101.50
C THR A 298 28.12 -12.82 100.29
N ILE A 299 26.94 -12.20 100.09
CA ILE A 299 26.73 -11.06 99.19
C ILE A 299 27.59 -9.88 99.62
N ASP A 300 27.68 -9.52 100.92
CA ASP A 300 28.45 -8.33 101.34
C ASP A 300 29.95 -8.41 100.96
N SER A 301 30.53 -9.61 100.95
CA SER A 301 31.92 -9.82 100.53
C SER A 301 32.10 -9.92 99.01
N VAL A 302 31.17 -10.51 98.27
CA VAL A 302 31.24 -10.59 96.80
C VAL A 302 30.82 -9.29 96.11
N VAL A 303 29.84 -8.56 96.64
CA VAL A 303 29.40 -7.25 96.11
C VAL A 303 30.54 -6.25 96.09
N GLY A 304 31.45 -6.29 97.08
CA GLY A 304 32.66 -5.46 97.08
C GLY A 304 33.57 -5.70 95.88
N GLU A 305 33.84 -6.97 95.55
CA GLU A 305 34.72 -7.36 94.43
C GLU A 305 34.02 -7.19 93.07
N VAL A 306 32.74 -7.56 92.99
CA VAL A 306 31.92 -7.49 91.77
C VAL A 306 31.61 -6.05 91.38
N ASN A 307 31.36 -5.14 92.32
CA ASN A 307 31.19 -3.71 92.01
C ASN A 307 32.46 -3.10 91.39
N GLY A 308 33.65 -3.55 91.78
CA GLY A 308 34.91 -3.14 91.16
C GLY A 308 34.97 -3.55 89.68
N LEU A 309 34.65 -4.81 89.37
CA LEU A 309 34.61 -5.30 87.98
C LEU A 309 33.47 -4.71 87.14
N ILE A 310 32.31 -4.46 87.75
CA ILE A 310 31.17 -3.82 87.08
C ILE A 310 31.48 -2.35 86.75
N ALA A 311 32.16 -1.61 87.64
CA ALA A 311 32.58 -0.24 87.36
C ALA A 311 33.50 -0.19 86.14
N ASP A 312 34.51 -1.07 86.10
CA ASP A 312 35.42 -1.18 84.97
C ASP A 312 34.68 -1.60 83.68
N ALA A 313 33.79 -2.58 83.74
CA ALA A 313 33.00 -3.02 82.59
C ALA A 313 32.03 -1.93 82.06
N ARG A 314 31.42 -1.11 82.93
CA ARG A 314 30.57 0.03 82.53
C ARG A 314 31.35 1.14 81.83
N GLU A 315 32.63 1.32 82.17
CA GLU A 315 33.53 2.23 81.46
C GLU A 315 34.14 1.61 80.20
N GLY A 316 33.80 0.35 79.87
CA GLY A 316 34.29 -0.37 78.69
C GLY A 316 35.60 -1.14 78.92
N ASN A 317 36.13 -1.15 80.14
CA ASN A 317 37.38 -1.82 80.51
C ASN A 317 37.16 -3.32 80.81
N LEU A 318 36.68 -4.09 79.83
CA LEU A 318 36.37 -5.52 79.96
C LEU A 318 37.60 -6.44 80.16
N ARG A 319 38.82 -5.88 80.25
CA ARG A 319 40.07 -6.63 80.48
C ARG A 319 40.40 -6.83 81.97
N THR A 320 39.73 -6.12 82.88
CA THR A 320 39.95 -6.29 84.32
C THR A 320 39.42 -7.65 84.81
N ARG A 321 40.12 -8.28 85.76
CA ARG A 321 39.75 -9.58 86.36
C ARG A 321 39.78 -9.49 87.88
N GLY A 322 38.81 -10.12 88.55
CA GLY A 322 38.70 -10.15 90.01
C GLY A 322 39.62 -11.17 90.65
N ASN A 323 39.95 -10.96 91.91
CA ASN A 323 40.84 -11.84 92.67
C ASN A 323 40.07 -13.01 93.31
N THR A 324 40.19 -14.19 92.71
CA THR A 324 39.46 -15.39 93.13
C THR A 324 39.97 -16.00 94.43
N ASP A 325 41.18 -15.68 94.89
CA ASP A 325 41.78 -16.36 96.04
C ASP A 325 41.12 -16.06 97.39
N GLN A 326 40.30 -15.02 97.43
CA GLN A 326 39.66 -14.47 98.63
C GLN A 326 38.30 -15.10 98.94
N PHE A 327 37.78 -15.95 98.06
CA PHE A 327 36.45 -16.56 98.18
C PHE A 327 36.56 -18.09 98.16
N VAL A 328 35.53 -18.79 98.67
CA VAL A 328 35.51 -20.26 98.75
C VAL A 328 34.14 -20.77 98.29
N GLY A 329 34.09 -21.95 97.65
CA GLY A 329 32.85 -22.49 97.07
C GLY A 329 32.29 -21.59 95.96
N SER A 330 30.96 -21.49 95.85
CA SER A 330 30.28 -20.81 94.74
C SER A 330 30.65 -19.34 94.57
N TYR A 331 31.17 -18.64 95.60
CA TYR A 331 31.60 -17.24 95.48
C TYR A 331 32.98 -17.08 94.83
N ARG A 332 33.87 -18.07 94.97
CA ARG A 332 35.12 -18.20 94.18
C ARG A 332 34.80 -18.54 92.73
N GLU A 333 33.83 -19.44 92.55
CA GLU A 333 33.26 -19.76 91.25
C GLU A 333 32.47 -18.58 90.66
N ILE A 334 31.91 -17.66 91.47
CA ILE A 334 31.27 -16.43 90.99
C ILE A 334 32.33 -15.43 90.50
N VAL A 335 33.37 -15.13 91.27
CA VAL A 335 34.42 -14.20 90.81
C VAL A 335 35.24 -14.82 89.67
N GLY A 336 35.55 -16.12 89.76
CA GLY A 336 36.21 -16.88 88.68
C GLY A 336 35.31 -17.04 87.47
N GLY A 337 34.02 -17.30 87.67
CA GLY A 337 33.00 -17.38 86.63
C GLY A 337 32.71 -16.02 85.99
N ILE A 338 32.80 -14.91 86.72
CA ILE A 338 32.75 -13.55 86.17
C ILE A 338 34.00 -13.28 85.33
N ASN A 339 35.18 -13.76 85.75
CA ASN A 339 36.40 -13.67 84.94
C ASN A 339 36.29 -14.50 83.65
N ASP A 340 35.80 -15.74 83.74
CA ASP A 340 35.59 -16.63 82.60
C ASP A 340 34.46 -16.12 81.69
N MET A 341 33.40 -15.54 82.25
CA MET A 341 32.32 -14.86 81.53
C MET A 341 32.85 -13.62 80.80
N LEU A 342 33.61 -12.76 81.48
CA LEU A 342 34.24 -11.61 80.86
C LEU A 342 35.19 -12.05 79.75
N GLN A 343 35.95 -13.13 79.91
CA GLN A 343 36.78 -13.69 78.86
C GLN A 343 35.95 -14.21 77.68
N ALA A 344 34.92 -15.02 77.95
CA ALA A 344 34.02 -15.59 76.95
C ALA A 344 33.20 -14.54 76.18
N ILE A 345 33.04 -13.33 76.73
CA ILE A 345 32.43 -12.19 76.04
C ILE A 345 33.48 -11.32 75.34
N THR A 346 34.63 -11.10 75.98
CA THR A 346 35.67 -10.18 75.47
C THR A 346 36.32 -10.71 74.20
N ASP A 347 36.61 -12.01 74.11
CA ASP A 347 37.28 -12.56 72.93
C ASP A 347 36.38 -12.49 71.67
N PRO A 348 35.11 -12.95 71.70
CA PRO A 348 34.21 -12.79 70.56
C PRO A 348 33.85 -11.33 70.26
N LEU A 349 33.76 -10.45 71.26
CA LEU A 349 33.44 -9.04 71.03
C LEU A 349 34.60 -8.28 70.38
N ASN A 350 35.84 -8.54 70.79
CA ASN A 350 37.01 -7.97 70.13
C ASN A 350 37.10 -8.45 68.67
N GLU A 351 36.76 -9.71 68.43
CA GLU A 351 36.74 -10.26 67.08
C GLU A 351 35.59 -9.67 66.23
N ALA A 352 34.41 -9.47 66.81
CA ALA A 352 33.31 -8.75 66.16
C ALA A 352 33.70 -7.30 65.83
N LEU A 353 34.42 -6.60 66.73
CA LEU A 353 34.94 -5.26 66.49
C LEU A 353 35.99 -5.24 65.37
N ARG A 354 36.86 -6.25 65.28
CA ARG A 354 37.81 -6.41 64.16
C ARG A 354 37.07 -6.56 62.83
N VAL A 355 36.07 -7.43 62.75
CA VAL A 355 35.27 -7.65 61.53
C VAL A 355 34.48 -6.39 61.16
N ALA A 356 33.87 -5.71 62.14
CA ALA A 356 33.15 -4.46 61.92
C ALA A 356 34.09 -3.34 61.43
N ASP A 357 35.30 -3.23 61.99
CA ASP A 357 36.34 -2.30 61.51
C ASP A 357 36.76 -2.61 60.07
N LEU A 358 36.91 -3.90 59.74
CA LEU A 358 37.21 -4.32 58.37
C LEU A 358 36.07 -3.95 57.40
N PHE A 359 34.81 -4.10 57.79
CA PHE A 359 33.66 -3.65 57.00
C PHE A 359 33.59 -2.12 56.86
N ALA A 360 33.96 -1.36 57.90
CA ALA A 360 34.06 0.11 57.83
C ALA A 360 35.11 0.57 56.80
N HIS A 361 36.13 -0.27 56.56
CA HIS A 361 37.15 -0.08 55.52
C HIS A 361 36.84 -0.87 54.24
N ALA A 362 35.58 -1.25 54.01
CA ALA A 362 35.07 -1.96 52.83
C ALA A 362 35.70 -3.32 52.52
N LYS A 363 36.28 -4.01 53.52
CA LYS A 363 36.82 -5.36 53.37
C LYS A 363 35.77 -6.41 53.67
N PHE A 364 34.68 -6.42 52.90
CA PHE A 364 33.51 -7.27 53.12
C PHE A 364 33.78 -8.77 52.94
N GLY A 365 34.89 -9.16 52.29
CA GLY A 365 35.34 -10.56 52.24
C GLY A 365 35.87 -11.11 53.57
N SER A 366 36.08 -10.24 54.58
CA SER A 366 36.56 -10.66 55.90
C SER A 366 35.48 -11.44 56.64
N ARG A 367 35.89 -12.49 57.36
CA ARG A 367 35.00 -13.30 58.19
C ARG A 367 35.47 -13.32 59.63
N PHE A 368 34.54 -13.66 60.51
CA PHE A 368 34.81 -13.97 61.90
C PHE A 368 35.80 -15.14 61.98
N ASP A 369 36.89 -15.00 62.72
CA ASP A 369 37.92 -16.04 62.84
C ASP A 369 37.35 -17.29 63.54
N ASP A 370 37.45 -18.45 62.89
CA ASP A 370 37.00 -19.73 63.42
C ASP A 370 37.87 -20.24 64.59
N ALA A 371 39.07 -19.68 64.77
CA ALA A 371 39.90 -19.95 65.93
C ALA A 371 39.36 -19.32 67.23
N VAL A 372 38.45 -18.34 67.14
CA VAL A 372 37.79 -17.72 68.30
C VAL A 372 36.56 -18.54 68.66
N GLU A 373 36.59 -19.18 69.82
CA GLU A 373 35.48 -20.00 70.29
C GLU A 373 34.28 -19.12 70.69
N VAL A 374 33.17 -19.23 69.94
CA VAL A 374 31.92 -18.48 70.20
C VAL A 374 30.83 -19.44 70.64
N LYS A 375 30.15 -19.13 71.74
CA LYS A 375 29.12 -19.97 72.35
C LYS A 375 27.86 -19.16 72.70
N GLY A 376 26.72 -19.84 72.79
CA GLY A 376 25.44 -19.24 73.21
C GLY A 376 24.94 -18.13 72.28
N ASP A 377 24.38 -17.07 72.86
CA ASP A 377 23.73 -15.99 72.11
C ASP A 377 24.68 -15.20 71.18
N LEU A 378 26.00 -15.24 71.44
CA LEU A 378 27.01 -14.59 70.60
C LEU A 378 27.24 -15.30 69.26
N VAL A 379 26.76 -16.55 69.10
CA VAL A 379 26.79 -17.24 67.80
C VAL A 379 25.96 -16.48 66.77
N ALA A 380 24.81 -15.91 67.18
CA ALA A 380 23.99 -15.09 66.29
C ALA A 380 24.72 -13.82 65.82
N LEU A 381 25.63 -13.26 66.63
CA LEU A 381 26.47 -12.12 66.24
C LEU A 381 27.53 -12.54 65.21
N LYS A 382 28.21 -13.68 65.42
CA LYS A 382 29.15 -14.25 64.44
C LYS A 382 28.45 -14.52 63.10
N GLU A 383 27.33 -15.25 63.12
CA GLU A 383 26.58 -15.58 61.92
C GLU A 383 26.03 -14.32 61.24
N GLY A 384 25.46 -13.39 62.01
CA GLY A 384 24.96 -12.12 61.47
C GLY A 384 26.03 -11.30 60.74
N LEU A 385 27.22 -11.13 61.32
CA LEU A 385 28.32 -10.42 60.67
C LEU A 385 28.84 -11.17 59.44
N ASN A 386 28.95 -12.49 59.49
CA ASN A 386 29.33 -13.31 58.34
C ASN A 386 28.29 -13.21 57.21
N THR A 387 26.99 -13.32 57.50
CA THR A 387 25.91 -13.14 56.54
C THR A 387 25.94 -11.76 55.91
N VAL A 388 26.12 -10.69 56.70
CA VAL A 388 26.28 -9.33 56.15
C VAL A 388 27.44 -9.26 55.16
N GLY A 389 28.60 -9.84 55.50
CA GLY A 389 29.73 -9.90 54.58
C GLY A 389 29.46 -10.74 53.33
N ILE A 390 28.73 -11.85 53.43
CA ILE A 390 28.37 -12.70 52.29
C ILE A 390 27.40 -11.98 51.35
N GLU A 391 26.29 -11.47 51.87
CA GLU A 391 25.24 -10.81 51.09
C GLU A 391 25.75 -9.52 50.44
N LEU A 392 26.53 -8.70 51.16
CA LEU A 392 27.12 -7.50 50.56
C LEU A 392 28.14 -7.82 49.48
N SER A 393 29.01 -8.82 49.69
CA SER A 393 29.94 -9.27 48.65
C SER A 393 29.20 -9.82 47.42
N ALA A 394 28.10 -10.54 47.60
CA ALA A 394 27.28 -11.03 46.49
C ALA A 394 26.66 -9.87 45.70
N VAL A 395 26.05 -8.89 46.37
CA VAL A 395 25.47 -7.70 45.71
C VAL A 395 26.54 -6.88 44.97
N ILE A 396 27.73 -6.70 45.57
CA ILE A 396 28.84 -5.99 44.91
C ILE A 396 29.30 -6.73 43.65
N ALA A 397 29.39 -8.06 43.71
CA ALA A 397 29.76 -8.89 42.56
C ALA A 397 28.71 -8.81 41.44
N ASP A 398 27.42 -8.93 41.78
CA ASP A 398 26.31 -8.81 40.82
C ASP A 398 26.30 -7.43 40.14
N VAL A 399 26.52 -6.35 40.91
CA VAL A 399 26.60 -4.98 40.34
C VAL A 399 27.81 -4.83 39.42
N ALA A 400 28.97 -5.39 39.79
CA ALA A 400 30.15 -5.36 38.94
C ALA A 400 29.94 -6.12 37.61
N GLU A 401 29.29 -7.28 37.66
CA GLU A 401 28.93 -8.06 36.46
C GLU A 401 27.97 -7.26 35.56
N GLN A 402 26.92 -6.66 36.14
CA GLN A 402 25.97 -5.83 35.40
C GLN A 402 26.64 -4.60 34.75
N VAL A 403 27.58 -3.95 35.43
CA VAL A 403 28.33 -2.80 34.89
C VAL A 403 29.27 -3.22 33.76
N SER A 404 29.90 -4.39 33.88
CA SER A 404 30.73 -4.97 32.81
C SER A 404 29.89 -5.28 31.58
N ALA A 405 28.73 -5.93 31.76
CA ALA A 405 27.78 -6.18 30.68
C ALA A 405 27.29 -4.88 30.03
N MET A 406 26.97 -3.87 30.84
CA MET A 406 26.55 -2.55 30.35
C MET A 406 27.64 -1.85 29.53
N THR A 407 28.91 -1.98 29.92
CA THR A 407 30.04 -1.42 29.15
C THR A 407 30.18 -2.10 27.80
N ALA A 408 30.10 -3.43 27.76
CA ALA A 408 30.14 -4.18 26.50
C ALA A 408 28.98 -3.80 25.57
N SER A 409 27.75 -3.69 26.11
CA SER A 409 26.59 -3.24 25.34
C SER A 409 26.72 -1.78 24.86
N ALA A 410 27.38 -0.91 25.63
CA ALA A 410 27.63 0.47 25.21
C ALA A 410 28.65 0.55 24.06
N GLU A 411 29.69 -0.27 24.07
CA GLU A 411 30.66 -0.38 22.96
C GLU A 411 30.00 -0.90 21.67
N GLU A 412 29.16 -1.94 21.79
CA GLU A 412 28.40 -2.49 20.67
C GLU A 412 27.40 -1.45 20.11
N ALA A 413 26.71 -0.73 21.00
CA ALA A 413 25.82 0.36 20.61
C ALA A 413 26.58 1.49 19.92
N ALA A 414 27.79 1.84 20.38
CA ALA A 414 28.62 2.87 19.74
C ALA A 414 28.98 2.49 18.30
N ALA A 415 29.44 1.25 18.09
CA ALA A 415 29.76 0.73 16.76
C ALA A 415 28.52 0.74 15.86
N SER A 416 27.36 0.34 16.39
CA SER A 416 26.09 0.36 15.66
C SER A 416 25.69 1.77 15.25
N VAL A 417 25.87 2.77 16.12
CA VAL A 417 25.58 4.18 15.81
C VAL A 417 26.51 4.72 14.72
N GLU A 418 27.80 4.37 14.73
CA GLU A 418 28.73 4.75 13.66
C GLU A 418 28.32 4.16 12.30
N GLU A 419 27.96 2.87 12.28
CA GLU A 419 27.49 2.20 11.06
C GLU A 419 26.21 2.84 10.52
N VAL A 420 25.21 3.07 11.38
CA VAL A 420 23.95 3.70 10.98
C VAL A 420 24.18 5.15 10.52
N THR A 421 25.13 5.88 11.12
CA THR A 421 25.49 7.24 10.69
C THR A 421 26.12 7.24 9.29
N ALA A 422 27.01 6.30 9.01
CA ALA A 422 27.58 6.13 7.67
C ALA A 422 26.51 5.73 6.64
N GLY A 423 25.58 4.83 7.04
CA GLY A 423 24.42 4.46 6.23
C GLY A 423 23.52 5.64 5.90
N ALA A 424 23.20 6.46 6.91
CA ALA A 424 22.44 7.70 6.74
C ALA A 424 23.15 8.64 5.74
N ALA A 425 24.44 8.91 5.89
CA ALA A 425 25.17 9.75 4.94
C ALA A 425 25.09 9.23 3.49
N SER A 426 25.16 7.90 3.30
CA SER A 426 25.02 7.27 1.98
C SER A 426 23.60 7.41 1.40
N VAL A 427 22.57 7.29 2.24
CA VAL A 427 21.16 7.50 1.83
C VAL A 427 20.91 8.95 1.45
N ALA A 428 21.45 9.92 2.20
CA ALA A 428 21.33 11.34 1.87
C ALA A 428 21.98 11.66 0.51
N GLN A 429 23.21 11.16 0.28
CA GLN A 429 23.89 11.32 -1.00
C GLN A 429 23.10 10.68 -2.16
N SER A 430 22.60 9.46 -1.95
CA SER A 430 21.78 8.76 -2.95
C SER A 430 20.49 9.52 -3.25
N SER A 431 19.87 10.12 -2.22
CA SER A 431 18.67 10.94 -2.37
C SER A 431 18.94 12.19 -3.22
N VAL A 432 20.05 12.89 -3.00
CA VAL A 432 20.46 14.03 -3.85
C VAL A 432 20.65 13.61 -5.31
N GLN A 433 21.26 12.44 -5.53
CA GLN A 433 21.47 11.91 -6.88
C GLN A 433 20.15 11.50 -7.56
N VAL A 434 19.24 10.86 -6.82
CA VAL A 434 17.88 10.54 -7.31
C VAL A 434 17.14 11.82 -7.70
N SER A 435 17.20 12.87 -6.88
CA SER A 435 16.59 14.17 -7.19
C SER A 435 17.14 14.75 -8.50
N THR A 436 18.47 14.75 -8.66
CA THR A 436 19.13 15.27 -9.87
C THR A 436 18.77 14.47 -11.12
N ASN A 437 18.69 13.14 -10.99
CA ASN A 437 18.29 12.26 -12.08
C ASN A 437 16.82 12.49 -12.45
N ALA A 438 15.93 12.64 -11.46
CA ALA A 438 14.53 12.92 -11.68
C ALA A 438 14.31 14.27 -12.39
N GLU A 439 15.02 15.33 -11.99
CA GLU A 439 15.01 16.62 -12.70
C GLU A 439 15.54 16.52 -14.14
N THR A 440 16.50 15.63 -14.38
CA THR A 440 17.00 15.35 -15.74
C THR A 440 15.96 14.60 -16.56
N SER A 441 15.27 13.62 -15.96
CA SER A 441 14.15 12.91 -16.59
C SER A 441 13.02 13.86 -16.98
N VAL A 442 12.66 14.83 -16.13
CA VAL A 442 11.65 15.86 -16.47
C VAL A 442 12.03 16.62 -17.74
N ARG A 443 13.29 17.05 -17.87
CA ARG A 443 13.78 17.73 -19.08
C ARG A 443 13.74 16.82 -20.32
N SER A 444 14.11 15.55 -20.18
CA SER A 444 14.02 14.58 -21.28
C SER A 444 12.58 14.31 -21.70
N VAL A 445 11.65 14.24 -20.74
CA VAL A 445 10.23 14.08 -20.99
C VAL A 445 9.66 15.29 -21.76
N GLU A 446 10.06 16.52 -21.41
CA GLU A 446 9.67 17.70 -22.20
C GLU A 446 10.14 17.64 -23.66
N GLN A 447 11.33 17.10 -23.92
CA GLN A 447 11.79 16.87 -25.29
C GLN A 447 10.94 15.84 -26.03
N VAL A 448 10.53 14.76 -25.36
CA VAL A 448 9.64 13.76 -25.95
C VAL A 448 8.27 14.34 -26.25
N LEU A 449 7.70 15.15 -25.35
CA LEU A 449 6.42 15.82 -25.57
C LEU A 449 6.46 16.73 -26.82
N ASN A 450 7.53 17.52 -26.98
CA ASN A 450 7.70 18.33 -28.20
C ASN A 450 7.79 17.45 -29.46
N ALA A 451 8.51 16.32 -29.39
CA ALA A 451 8.59 15.38 -30.52
C ALA A 451 7.24 14.72 -30.84
N MET A 452 6.38 14.49 -29.84
CA MET A 452 5.02 13.99 -30.04
C MET A 452 4.11 15.04 -30.67
N GLU A 453 4.29 16.32 -30.35
CA GLU A 453 3.59 17.43 -31.02
C GLU A 453 3.97 17.50 -32.51
N ASP A 454 5.26 17.43 -32.83
CA ASP A 454 5.76 17.36 -34.21
C ASP A 454 5.20 16.13 -34.95
N LEU A 455 5.11 14.98 -34.27
CA LEU A 455 4.56 13.76 -34.82
C LEU A 455 3.05 13.88 -35.07
N SER A 456 2.30 14.49 -34.15
CA SER A 456 0.86 14.78 -34.32
C SER A 456 0.62 15.64 -35.57
N GLN A 457 1.42 16.69 -35.76
CA GLN A 457 1.35 17.53 -36.96
C GLN A 457 1.68 16.75 -38.23
N SER A 458 2.65 15.83 -38.16
CA SER A 458 3.03 14.97 -39.28
C SER A 458 1.91 14.00 -39.67
N VAL A 459 1.26 13.35 -38.69
CA VAL A 459 0.10 12.46 -38.90
C VAL A 459 -1.07 13.23 -39.51
N ALA A 460 -1.38 14.42 -38.99
CA ALA A 460 -2.41 15.30 -39.55
C ALA A 460 -2.09 15.67 -41.02
N THR A 461 -0.82 15.95 -41.32
CA THR A 461 -0.37 16.22 -42.69
C THR A 461 -0.57 15.00 -43.59
N ILE A 462 -0.23 13.80 -43.14
CA ILE A 462 -0.46 12.56 -43.89
C ILE A 462 -1.95 12.40 -44.21
N ALA A 463 -2.84 12.58 -43.22
CA ALA A 463 -4.29 12.51 -43.44
C ALA A 463 -4.77 13.49 -44.53
N THR A 464 -4.27 14.72 -44.54
CA THR A 464 -4.63 15.68 -45.62
C THR A 464 -4.08 15.28 -46.99
N LYS A 465 -2.91 14.63 -47.04
CA LYS A 465 -2.32 14.11 -48.29
C LYS A 465 -3.08 12.89 -48.79
N VAL A 466 -3.61 12.06 -47.89
CA VAL A 466 -4.45 10.91 -48.24
C VAL A 466 -5.69 11.35 -49.00
N ASP A 467 -6.41 12.35 -48.49
CA ASP A 467 -7.57 12.93 -49.16
C ASP A 467 -7.21 13.51 -50.53
N ALA A 468 -6.10 14.24 -50.62
CA ALA A 468 -5.64 14.83 -51.87
C ALA A 468 -5.32 13.77 -52.95
N VAL A 469 -4.67 12.66 -52.58
CA VAL A 469 -4.37 11.55 -53.51
C VAL A 469 -5.64 10.80 -53.89
N SER A 470 -6.55 10.54 -52.95
CA SER A 470 -7.84 9.89 -53.25
C SER A 470 -8.64 10.67 -54.29
N ARG A 471 -8.72 12.01 -54.14
CA ARG A 471 -9.38 12.87 -55.13
C ARG A 471 -8.68 12.85 -56.50
N LEU A 472 -7.34 12.90 -56.52
CA LEU A 472 -6.57 12.80 -57.77
C LEU A 472 -6.78 11.46 -58.47
N SER A 473 -6.85 10.36 -57.73
CA SER A 473 -7.17 9.04 -58.28
C SER A 473 -8.58 9.03 -58.86
N GLN A 474 -9.58 9.58 -58.17
CA GLN A 474 -10.94 9.66 -58.70
C GLN A 474 -10.99 10.47 -60.01
N GLU A 475 -10.28 11.59 -60.09
CA GLU A 475 -10.18 12.39 -61.31
C GLU A 475 -9.48 11.64 -62.45
N ALA A 476 -8.38 10.94 -62.16
CA ALA A 476 -7.67 10.11 -63.13
C ALA A 476 -8.53 8.94 -63.65
N ASN A 477 -9.37 8.34 -62.80
CA ASN A 477 -10.30 7.28 -63.20
C ASN A 477 -11.37 7.82 -64.16
N VAL A 478 -11.92 9.00 -63.87
CA VAL A 478 -12.84 9.70 -64.78
C VAL A 478 -12.17 10.02 -66.12
N GLN A 479 -10.93 10.51 -66.11
CA GLN A 479 -10.20 10.78 -67.35
C GLN A 479 -9.93 9.50 -68.16
N SER A 480 -9.58 8.40 -67.49
CA SER A 480 -9.36 7.11 -68.16
C SER A 480 -10.63 6.57 -68.79
N THR A 481 -11.77 6.69 -68.09
CA THR A 481 -13.08 6.31 -68.63
C THR A 481 -13.47 7.17 -69.84
N ASN A 482 -13.19 8.48 -69.80
CA ASN A 482 -13.37 9.36 -70.95
C ASN A 482 -12.44 8.98 -72.11
N GLY A 483 -11.21 8.58 -71.83
CA GLY A 483 -10.24 8.06 -72.80
C GLY A 483 -10.76 6.81 -73.52
N VAL A 484 -11.33 5.85 -72.77
CA VAL A 484 -12.02 4.67 -73.35
C VAL A 484 -13.14 5.10 -74.30
N ALA A 485 -14.00 6.03 -73.89
CA ALA A 485 -15.11 6.49 -74.71
C ALA A 485 -14.64 7.19 -76.00
N GLN A 486 -13.60 8.02 -75.93
CA GLN A 486 -13.03 8.69 -77.09
C GLN A 486 -12.33 7.70 -78.05
N ALA A 487 -11.57 6.75 -77.51
CA ALA A 487 -10.94 5.71 -78.32
C ALA A 487 -11.99 4.82 -79.01
N GLY A 488 -13.08 4.47 -78.32
CA GLY A 488 -14.22 3.74 -78.93
C GLY A 488 -14.91 4.54 -80.04
N ALA A 489 -15.05 5.86 -79.89
CA ALA A 489 -15.56 6.72 -80.98
C ALA A 489 -14.63 6.71 -82.20
N ALA A 490 -13.32 6.75 -81.98
CA ALA A 490 -12.34 6.66 -83.05
C ALA A 490 -12.31 5.27 -83.72
N GLU A 491 -12.51 4.19 -82.96
CA GLU A 491 -12.68 2.82 -83.48
C GLU A 491 -13.88 2.72 -84.43
N MET A 492 -15.04 3.27 -84.02
CA MET A 492 -16.22 3.35 -84.89
C MET A 492 -15.92 4.14 -86.17
N GLY A 493 -15.16 5.24 -86.07
CA GLY A 493 -14.71 6.02 -87.21
C GLY A 493 -13.82 5.23 -88.17
N ILE A 494 -12.84 4.48 -87.65
CA ILE A 494 -11.98 3.60 -88.46
C ILE A 494 -12.79 2.50 -89.13
N ASN A 495 -13.75 1.89 -88.44
CA ASN A 495 -14.62 0.87 -89.02
C ASN A 495 -15.47 1.44 -90.17
N ALA A 496 -15.96 2.68 -90.04
CA ALA A 496 -16.66 3.36 -91.13
C ALA A 496 -15.73 3.63 -92.33
N ILE A 497 -14.48 4.06 -92.08
CA ILE A 497 -13.47 4.23 -93.13
C ILE A 497 -13.17 2.89 -93.82
N ASN A 498 -13.00 1.81 -93.05
CA ASN A 498 -12.75 0.48 -93.60
C ASN A 498 -13.88 0.04 -94.54
N SER A 499 -15.14 0.28 -94.16
CA SER A 499 -16.29 0.02 -95.04
C SER A 499 -16.21 0.84 -96.33
N ALA A 500 -15.96 2.15 -96.23
CA ALA A 500 -15.87 3.02 -97.40
C ALA A 500 -14.70 2.65 -98.34
N VAL A 501 -13.57 2.22 -97.77
CA VAL A 501 -12.40 1.74 -98.52
C VAL A 501 -12.75 0.45 -99.28
N ASN A 502 -13.44 -0.51 -98.66
CA ASN A 502 -13.89 -1.72 -99.33
C ASN A 502 -14.92 -1.44 -100.43
N ASP A 503 -15.82 -0.47 -100.23
CA ASP A 503 -16.77 -0.04 -101.26
C ASP A 503 -16.05 0.54 -102.48
N VAL A 504 -15.06 1.40 -102.26
CA VAL A 504 -14.24 1.98 -103.34
C VAL A 504 -13.42 0.92 -104.07
N ASP A 505 -12.87 -0.06 -103.35
CA ASP A 505 -12.16 -1.20 -103.94
C ASP A 505 -13.07 -1.99 -104.90
N SER A 506 -14.32 -2.27 -104.49
CA SER A 506 -15.32 -2.93 -105.35
C SER A 506 -15.62 -2.12 -106.62
N ILE A 507 -15.77 -0.79 -106.51
CA ILE A 507 -16.00 0.09 -107.66
C ILE A 507 -14.82 0.04 -108.64
N ILE A 508 -13.57 0.03 -108.13
CA ILE A 508 -12.38 -0.05 -108.99
C ILE A 508 -12.32 -1.40 -109.72
N VAL A 509 -12.68 -2.49 -109.05
CA VAL A 509 -12.78 -3.82 -109.67
C VAL A 509 -13.82 -3.82 -110.80
N GLU A 510 -14.99 -3.21 -110.58
CA GLU A 510 -16.03 -3.07 -111.61
C GLU A 510 -15.58 -2.21 -112.80
N ILE A 511 -14.96 -1.05 -112.54
CA ILE A 511 -14.40 -0.19 -113.59
C ILE A 511 -13.38 -0.96 -114.42
N ARG A 512 -12.46 -1.69 -113.77
CA ARG A 512 -11.45 -2.49 -114.49
C ARG A 512 -12.10 -3.50 -115.43
N ALA A 513 -13.17 -4.18 -114.98
CA ALA A 513 -13.92 -5.12 -115.81
C ALA A 513 -14.60 -4.43 -117.01
N GLN A 514 -15.25 -3.28 -116.80
CA GLN A 514 -15.86 -2.49 -117.88
C GLN A 514 -14.83 -2.02 -118.90
N MET A 515 -13.64 -1.60 -118.45
CA MET A 515 -12.57 -1.17 -119.35
C MET A 515 -12.00 -2.32 -120.19
N GLU A 516 -11.97 -3.53 -119.65
CA GLU A 516 -11.62 -4.73 -120.41
C GLU A 516 -12.68 -5.04 -121.48
N GLU A 517 -13.97 -4.86 -121.17
CA GLU A 517 -15.07 -5.04 -122.12
C GLU A 517 -15.05 -3.98 -123.23
N ILE A 518 -14.84 -2.71 -122.89
CA ILE A 518 -14.70 -1.63 -123.88
C ILE A 518 -13.47 -1.87 -124.77
N GLY A 519 -12.35 -2.32 -124.21
CA GLY A 519 -11.16 -2.70 -124.99
C GLY A 519 -11.50 -3.71 -126.10
N LYS A 520 -12.24 -4.78 -125.76
CA LYS A 520 -12.71 -5.79 -126.74
C LYS A 520 -13.60 -5.17 -127.83
N ILE A 521 -14.46 -4.22 -127.48
CA ILE A 521 -15.31 -3.52 -128.47
C ILE A 521 -14.46 -2.66 -129.40
N VAL A 522 -13.46 -1.96 -128.87
CA VAL A 522 -12.57 -1.09 -129.66
C VAL A 522 -11.74 -1.91 -130.65
N ASP A 523 -11.24 -3.08 -130.23
CA ASP A 523 -10.54 -4.02 -131.13
C ASP A 523 -11.45 -4.46 -132.29
N ILE A 524 -12.71 -4.80 -132.00
CA ILE A 524 -13.70 -5.16 -133.04
C ILE A 524 -13.96 -3.99 -134.00
N ILE A 525 -14.05 -2.74 -133.49
CA ILE A 525 -14.22 -1.56 -134.33
C ILE A 525 -13.00 -1.35 -135.24
N GLY A 526 -11.79 -1.55 -134.70
CA GLY A 526 -10.54 -1.54 -135.46
C GLY A 526 -10.57 -2.57 -136.61
N ASP A 527 -10.93 -3.81 -136.31
CA ASP A 527 -11.07 -4.90 -137.29
C ASP A 527 -12.12 -4.57 -138.38
N ILE A 528 -13.27 -3.99 -138.00
CA ILE A 528 -14.31 -3.56 -138.95
C ILE A 528 -13.80 -2.42 -139.83
N ALA A 529 -13.09 -1.44 -139.26
CA ALA A 529 -12.52 -0.33 -140.01
C ALA A 529 -11.47 -0.81 -141.02
N ASP A 530 -10.62 -1.77 -140.63
CA ASP A 530 -9.66 -2.43 -141.52
C ASP A 530 -10.33 -3.18 -142.67
N GLN A 531 -11.37 -3.97 -142.36
CA GLN A 531 -12.17 -4.65 -143.39
C GLN A 531 -12.84 -3.66 -144.33
N THR A 532 -13.39 -2.56 -143.79
CA THR A 532 -14.05 -1.51 -144.57
C THR A 532 -13.05 -0.78 -145.47
N ASN A 533 -11.85 -0.50 -144.98
CA ASN A 533 -10.75 0.09 -145.75
C ASN A 533 -10.32 -0.83 -146.91
N LEU A 534 -10.22 -2.14 -146.69
CA LEU A 534 -9.93 -3.13 -147.75
C LEU A 534 -11.06 -3.24 -148.77
N LEU A 535 -12.33 -3.26 -148.33
CA LEU A 535 -13.50 -3.27 -149.22
C LEU A 535 -13.57 -2.00 -150.06
N ALA A 536 -13.34 -0.84 -149.45
CA ALA A 536 -13.33 0.45 -150.12
C ALA A 536 -12.16 0.59 -151.09
N LEU A 537 -10.97 0.06 -150.74
CA LEU A 537 -9.82 -0.02 -151.64
C LEU A 537 -10.13 -0.90 -152.88
N ASN A 538 -10.72 -2.08 -152.67
CA ASN A 538 -11.14 -2.96 -153.76
C ASN A 538 -12.19 -2.28 -154.66
N ALA A 539 -13.15 -1.57 -154.06
CA ALA A 539 -14.17 -0.80 -154.81
C ALA A 539 -13.55 0.37 -155.58
N ALA A 540 -12.58 1.10 -155.02
CA ALA A 540 -11.87 2.19 -155.69
C ALA A 540 -11.02 1.68 -156.86
N ILE A 541 -10.37 0.52 -156.72
CA ILE A 541 -9.63 -0.15 -157.80
C ILE A 541 -10.57 -0.54 -158.94
N GLU A 542 -11.70 -1.18 -158.64
CA GLU A 542 -12.64 -1.61 -159.68
C GLU A 542 -13.36 -0.41 -160.35
N ALA A 543 -13.61 0.67 -159.60
CA ALA A 543 -14.13 1.92 -160.14
C ALA A 543 -13.11 2.64 -161.06
N ALA A 544 -11.81 2.61 -160.73
CA ALA A 544 -10.74 3.11 -161.61
C ALA A 544 -10.60 2.27 -162.90
N ARG A 545 -10.93 0.97 -162.82
CA ARG A 545 -10.92 0.03 -163.95
C ARG A 545 -12.04 0.27 -164.96
N ALA A 546 -13.16 0.86 -164.52
CA ALA A 546 -14.35 1.15 -165.34
C ALA A 546 -14.28 2.47 -166.15
N GLY A 547 -13.18 3.24 -166.09
CA GLY A 547 -12.99 4.45 -166.89
C GLY A 547 -13.98 5.58 -166.57
N GLU A 548 -14.38 6.38 -167.57
CA GLU A 548 -15.27 7.56 -167.37
C GLU A 548 -16.61 7.23 -166.68
N ALA A 549 -17.13 6.01 -166.81
CA ALA A 549 -18.39 5.58 -166.17
C ALA A 549 -18.26 5.31 -164.65
N GLY A 550 -17.04 5.07 -164.16
CA GLY A 550 -16.77 4.72 -162.75
C GLY A 550 -16.42 5.91 -161.85
N MET A 551 -16.28 7.12 -162.39
CA MET A 551 -15.76 8.28 -161.64
C MET A 551 -16.59 8.63 -160.41
N GLY A 552 -17.93 8.56 -160.47
CA GLY A 552 -18.80 8.82 -159.31
C GLY A 552 -18.64 7.79 -158.20
N PHE A 553 -18.48 6.51 -158.55
CA PHE A 553 -18.24 5.42 -157.58
C PHE A 553 -16.83 5.48 -156.98
N ALA A 554 -15.82 5.87 -157.76
CA ALA A 554 -14.45 6.03 -157.27
C ALA A 554 -14.35 7.13 -156.21
N VAL A 555 -15.11 8.23 -156.35
CA VAL A 555 -15.19 9.29 -155.32
C VAL A 555 -15.79 8.76 -154.03
N VAL A 556 -16.93 8.05 -154.10
CA VAL A 556 -17.57 7.47 -152.90
C VAL A 556 -16.68 6.40 -152.26
N ALA A 557 -16.03 5.53 -153.04
CA ALA A 557 -15.13 4.52 -152.51
C ALA A 557 -13.88 5.13 -151.84
N ASN A 558 -13.31 6.20 -152.40
CA ASN A 558 -12.22 6.93 -151.74
C ASN A 558 -12.69 7.66 -150.46
N GLU A 559 -13.92 8.18 -150.44
CA GLU A 559 -14.51 8.80 -149.24
C GLU A 559 -14.75 7.76 -148.13
N VAL A 560 -15.30 6.58 -148.48
CA VAL A 560 -15.49 5.46 -147.54
C VAL A 560 -14.14 4.94 -147.04
N LYS A 561 -13.13 4.87 -147.91
CA LYS A 561 -11.76 4.50 -147.53
C LYS A 561 -11.17 5.50 -146.54
N ALA A 562 -11.33 6.80 -146.81
CA ALA A 562 -10.88 7.85 -145.90
C ALA A 562 -11.60 7.76 -144.53
N LEU A 563 -12.92 7.56 -144.52
CA LEU A 563 -13.70 7.35 -143.29
C LEU A 563 -13.28 6.08 -142.53
N ALA A 564 -12.94 5.00 -143.24
CA ALA A 564 -12.48 3.76 -142.64
C ALA A 564 -11.09 3.93 -142.01
N GLN A 565 -10.17 4.62 -142.68
CA GLN A 565 -8.85 4.98 -142.12
C GLN A 565 -8.99 5.92 -140.92
N GLU A 566 -9.93 6.87 -140.97
CA GLU A 566 -10.25 7.75 -139.85
C GLU A 566 -10.88 7.00 -138.67
N SER A 567 -11.75 6.02 -138.94
CA SER A 567 -12.34 5.14 -137.94
C SER A 567 -11.31 4.22 -137.29
N GLN A 568 -10.38 3.68 -138.07
CA GLN A 568 -9.26 2.88 -137.58
C GLN A 568 -8.34 3.71 -136.67
N SER A 569 -7.92 4.90 -137.13
CA SER A 569 -7.14 5.85 -136.33
C SER A 569 -7.86 6.25 -135.04
N SER A 570 -9.19 6.46 -135.11
CA SER A 570 -10.00 6.74 -133.93
C SER A 570 -10.06 5.55 -132.96
N ALA A 571 -10.21 4.33 -133.47
CA ALA A 571 -10.18 3.12 -132.65
C ALA A 571 -8.82 2.91 -131.98
N GLU A 572 -7.71 3.11 -132.69
CA GLU A 572 -6.35 3.07 -132.10
C GLU A 572 -6.19 4.12 -130.99
N ASN A 573 -6.66 5.35 -131.21
CA ASN A 573 -6.62 6.41 -130.19
C ASN A 573 -7.47 6.05 -128.95
N ILE A 574 -8.67 5.48 -129.15
CA ILE A 574 -9.50 5.00 -128.03
C ILE A 574 -8.80 3.84 -127.32
N GLY A 575 -8.18 2.90 -128.04
CA GLY A 575 -7.45 1.77 -127.47
C GLY A 575 -6.29 2.22 -126.57
N GLN A 576 -5.56 3.27 -126.98
CA GLN A 576 -4.54 3.90 -126.14
C GLN A 576 -5.13 4.52 -124.86
N ILE A 577 -6.29 5.18 -124.97
CA ILE A 577 -7.01 5.74 -123.81
C ILE A 577 -7.46 4.63 -122.86
N ILE A 578 -8.04 3.54 -123.37
CA ILE A 578 -8.46 2.39 -122.56
C ILE A 578 -7.27 1.75 -121.85
N THR A 579 -6.16 1.52 -122.56
CA THR A 579 -4.92 0.97 -121.96
C THR A 579 -4.40 1.87 -120.84
N SER A 580 -4.42 3.20 -121.05
CA SER A 580 -4.03 4.18 -120.03
C SER A 580 -4.95 4.14 -118.80
N LEU A 581 -6.26 4.04 -119.00
CA LEU A 581 -7.24 3.97 -117.92
C LEU A 581 -7.22 2.63 -117.17
N GLN A 582 -6.93 1.51 -117.84
CA GLN A 582 -6.68 0.22 -117.20
C GLN A 582 -5.46 0.31 -116.28
N LYS A 583 -4.35 0.89 -116.75
CA LYS A 583 -3.14 1.11 -115.93
C LYS A 583 -3.41 2.06 -114.74
N GLN A 584 -4.24 3.09 -114.93
CA GLN A 584 -4.67 3.96 -113.83
C GLN A 584 -5.54 3.22 -112.81
N SER A 585 -6.45 2.36 -113.26
CA SER A 585 -7.31 1.53 -112.39
C SER A 585 -6.49 0.52 -111.59
N GLU A 586 -5.47 -0.10 -112.20
CA GLU A 586 -4.55 -1.00 -111.50
C GLU A 586 -3.75 -0.27 -110.42
N ARG A 587 -3.26 0.95 -110.71
CA ARG A 587 -2.62 1.81 -109.71
C ARG A 587 -3.57 2.20 -108.58
N ALA A 588 -4.84 2.48 -108.91
CA ALA A 588 -5.86 2.81 -107.92
C ALA A 588 -6.16 1.60 -107.01
N ALA A 589 -6.29 0.39 -107.57
CA ALA A 589 -6.47 -0.85 -106.81
C ALA A 589 -5.30 -1.09 -105.83
N GLY A 590 -4.04 -0.95 -106.29
CA GLY A 590 -2.88 -1.09 -105.41
C GLY A 590 -2.84 -0.05 -104.27
N ALA A 591 -3.29 1.19 -104.54
CA ALA A 591 -3.43 2.22 -103.51
C ALA A 591 -4.54 1.88 -102.49
N MET A 592 -5.64 1.25 -102.93
CA MET A 592 -6.72 0.80 -102.05
C MET A 592 -6.30 -0.38 -101.18
N GLU A 593 -5.57 -1.36 -101.71
CA GLU A 593 -5.01 -2.46 -100.93
C GLU A 593 -4.08 -1.96 -99.80
N GLN A 594 -3.25 -0.97 -100.13
CA GLN A 594 -2.41 -0.29 -99.14
C GLN A 594 -3.26 0.46 -98.11
N ALA A 595 -4.32 1.18 -98.53
CA ALA A 595 -5.23 1.87 -97.63
C ALA A 595 -5.93 0.90 -96.66
N THR A 596 -6.43 -0.24 -97.14
CA THR A 596 -7.04 -1.30 -96.30
C THR A 596 -6.05 -1.80 -95.24
N THR A 597 -4.79 -2.01 -95.62
CA THR A 597 -3.73 -2.43 -94.69
C THR A 597 -3.47 -1.38 -93.61
N GLU A 598 -3.38 -0.09 -93.97
CA GLU A 598 -3.13 0.98 -93.01
C GLU A 598 -4.33 1.24 -92.09
N VAL A 599 -5.55 1.10 -92.59
CA VAL A 599 -6.79 1.18 -91.78
C VAL A 599 -6.86 0.03 -90.77
N ALA A 600 -6.47 -1.20 -91.17
CA ALA A 600 -6.40 -2.34 -90.26
C ALA A 600 -5.40 -2.14 -89.12
N LYS A 601 -4.19 -1.64 -89.44
CA LYS A 601 -3.19 -1.25 -88.42
C LYS A 601 -3.73 -0.15 -87.49
N GLY A 602 -4.43 0.83 -88.05
CA GLY A 602 -5.07 1.89 -87.26
C GLY A 602 -6.12 1.34 -86.29
N SER A 603 -6.92 0.37 -86.72
CA SER A 603 -7.92 -0.29 -85.87
C SER A 603 -7.27 -1.06 -84.71
N GLU A 604 -6.19 -1.80 -84.99
CA GLU A 604 -5.42 -2.51 -83.97
C GLU A 604 -4.83 -1.55 -82.93
N ALA A 605 -4.24 -0.44 -83.36
CA ALA A 605 -3.67 0.58 -82.47
C ALA A 605 -4.73 1.23 -81.55
N ILE A 606 -5.95 1.47 -82.06
CA ILE A 606 -7.05 1.98 -81.22
C ILE A 606 -7.52 0.93 -80.22
N THR A 607 -7.61 -0.34 -80.63
CA THR A 607 -7.99 -1.44 -79.73
C THR A 607 -6.97 -1.56 -78.57
N GLU A 608 -5.68 -1.41 -78.87
CA GLU A 608 -4.63 -1.38 -77.84
C GLU A 608 -4.77 -0.14 -76.93
N THR A 609 -5.13 1.01 -77.48
CA THR A 609 -5.38 2.24 -76.71
C THR A 609 -6.54 2.08 -75.72
N ILE A 610 -7.64 1.42 -76.13
CA ILE A 610 -8.76 1.11 -75.24
C ILE A 610 -8.30 0.23 -74.07
N ARG A 611 -7.53 -0.82 -74.36
CA ARG A 611 -6.98 -1.72 -73.33
C ARG A 611 -6.10 -0.96 -72.35
N PHE A 612 -5.24 -0.07 -72.85
CA PHE A 612 -4.36 0.75 -72.03
C PHE A 612 -5.13 1.64 -71.05
N PHE A 613 -6.19 2.31 -71.49
CA PHE A 613 -7.03 3.12 -70.59
C PHE A 613 -7.78 2.28 -69.55
N HIS A 614 -8.18 1.05 -69.88
CA HIS A 614 -8.75 0.13 -68.88
C HIS A 614 -7.73 -0.26 -67.81
N THR A 615 -6.49 -0.59 -68.20
CA THR A 615 -5.42 -0.89 -67.23
C THR A 615 -5.14 0.31 -66.32
N ILE A 616 -5.11 1.54 -66.86
CA ILE A 616 -4.95 2.75 -66.02
C ILE A 616 -6.10 2.87 -65.01
N ALA A 617 -7.35 2.66 -65.44
CA ALA A 617 -8.50 2.73 -64.55
C ALA A 617 -8.40 1.71 -63.39
N GLU A 618 -8.00 0.47 -63.69
CA GLU A 618 -7.78 -0.57 -62.67
C GLU A 618 -6.64 -0.22 -61.70
N GLU A 619 -5.50 0.27 -62.20
CA GLU A 619 -4.37 0.68 -61.35
C GLU A 619 -4.74 1.86 -60.44
N VAL A 620 -5.48 2.83 -60.97
CA VAL A 620 -5.95 4.01 -60.23
C VAL A 620 -6.97 3.63 -59.15
N GLU A 621 -7.86 2.68 -59.43
CA GLU A 621 -8.76 2.10 -58.42
C GLU A 621 -7.97 1.42 -57.30
N GLY A 622 -6.91 0.68 -57.63
CA GLY A 622 -5.99 0.10 -56.65
C GLY A 622 -5.29 1.15 -55.77
N ILE A 623 -4.86 2.28 -56.36
CA ILE A 623 -4.32 3.41 -55.59
C ILE A 623 -5.39 3.95 -54.62
N SER A 624 -6.63 4.13 -55.07
CA SER A 624 -7.73 4.61 -54.23
C SER A 624 -7.97 3.70 -53.02
N GLN A 625 -7.95 2.37 -53.22
CA GLN A 625 -8.09 1.39 -52.14
C GLN A 625 -6.93 1.46 -51.14
N ASN A 626 -5.69 1.58 -51.61
CA ASN A 626 -4.53 1.76 -50.72
C ASN A 626 -4.64 3.05 -49.90
N MET A 627 -5.21 4.12 -50.47
CA MET A 627 -5.41 5.36 -49.71
C MET A 627 -6.42 5.21 -48.56
N VAL A 628 -7.41 4.32 -48.68
CA VAL A 628 -8.31 3.99 -47.56
C VAL A 628 -7.55 3.31 -46.41
N GLU A 629 -6.63 2.40 -46.73
CA GLU A 629 -5.79 1.74 -45.73
C GLU A 629 -4.83 2.74 -45.05
N VAL A 630 -4.20 3.64 -45.82
CA VAL A 630 -3.34 4.69 -45.27
C VAL A 630 -4.14 5.69 -44.41
N ALA A 631 -5.40 5.98 -44.76
CA ALA A 631 -6.29 6.78 -43.91
C ALA A 631 -6.49 6.12 -42.54
N SER A 632 -6.84 4.83 -42.53
CA SER A 632 -7.05 4.06 -41.30
C SER A 632 -5.79 4.02 -40.44
N LEU A 633 -4.62 3.79 -41.05
CA LEU A 633 -3.34 3.81 -40.33
C LEU A 633 -2.99 5.20 -39.78
N SER A 634 -3.42 6.27 -40.46
CA SER A 634 -3.23 7.64 -39.97
C SER A 634 -4.11 7.94 -38.75
N GLU A 635 -5.35 7.44 -38.74
CA GLU A 635 -6.24 7.54 -37.56
C GLU A 635 -5.69 6.75 -36.37
N GLU A 636 -5.22 5.52 -36.60
CA GLU A 636 -4.56 4.71 -35.57
C GLU A 636 -3.28 5.39 -35.05
N GLY A 637 -2.48 5.97 -35.95
CA GLY A 637 -1.30 6.76 -35.60
C GLY A 637 -1.64 7.98 -34.75
N ALA A 638 -2.74 8.68 -35.03
CA ALA A 638 -3.18 9.82 -34.23
C ALA A 638 -3.55 9.38 -32.80
N ALA A 639 -4.32 8.30 -32.67
CA ALA A 639 -4.68 7.74 -31.36
C ALA A 639 -3.44 7.31 -30.57
N ALA A 640 -2.46 6.66 -31.21
CA ALA A 640 -1.21 6.27 -30.58
C ALA A 640 -0.40 7.48 -30.09
N VAL A 641 -0.38 8.58 -30.84
CA VAL A 641 0.29 9.82 -30.41
C VAL A 641 -0.39 10.42 -29.17
N GLU A 642 -1.72 10.42 -29.11
CA GLU A 642 -2.46 10.89 -27.93
C GLU A 642 -2.17 10.02 -26.70
N GLU A 643 -2.18 8.69 -26.85
CA GLU A 643 -1.89 7.74 -25.77
C GLU A 643 -0.45 7.87 -25.25
N ILE A 644 0.53 7.98 -26.15
CA ILE A 644 1.93 8.18 -25.77
C ILE A 644 2.10 9.53 -25.07
N THR A 645 1.44 10.59 -25.56
CA THR A 645 1.49 11.92 -24.93
C THR A 645 0.94 11.87 -23.50
N ALA A 646 -0.18 11.18 -23.28
CA ALA A 646 -0.75 10.98 -21.95
C ALA A 646 0.20 10.19 -21.03
N SER A 647 0.76 9.08 -21.52
CA SER A 647 1.70 8.23 -20.76
C SER A 647 2.98 8.98 -20.39
N VAL A 648 3.53 9.78 -21.32
CA VAL A 648 4.73 10.58 -21.09
C VAL A 648 4.46 11.72 -20.10
N SER A 649 3.26 12.31 -20.12
CA SER A 649 2.82 13.28 -19.12
C SER A 649 2.73 12.68 -17.71
N GLU A 650 2.27 11.43 -17.58
CA GLU A 650 2.29 10.72 -16.30
C GLU A 650 3.73 10.48 -15.78
N VAL A 651 4.66 10.11 -16.67
CA VAL A 651 6.08 9.97 -16.32
C VAL A 651 6.69 11.30 -15.86
N ARG A 652 6.25 12.44 -16.43
CA ARG A 652 6.65 13.78 -15.95
C ARG A 652 6.23 13.96 -14.49
N ASN A 653 4.95 13.76 -14.19
CA ASN A 653 4.41 13.94 -12.84
C ASN A 653 5.10 13.02 -11.83
N LEU A 654 5.33 11.75 -12.21
CA LEU A 654 6.04 10.80 -11.36
C LEU A 654 7.50 11.23 -11.12
N SER A 655 8.18 11.77 -12.12
CA SER A 655 9.55 12.28 -11.97
C SER A 655 9.60 13.52 -11.06
N GLU A 656 8.65 14.45 -11.21
CA GLU A 656 8.54 15.62 -10.31
C GLU A 656 8.27 15.18 -8.85
N GLN A 657 7.39 14.20 -8.65
CA GLN A 657 7.13 13.63 -7.33
C GLN A 657 8.36 12.91 -6.77
N THR A 658 9.06 12.13 -7.60
CA THR A 658 10.30 11.42 -7.20
C THR A 658 11.37 12.42 -6.74
N ALA A 659 11.53 13.56 -7.42
CA ALA A 659 12.45 14.61 -7.01
C ALA A 659 12.06 15.17 -5.62
N LYS A 660 10.77 15.46 -5.42
CA LYS A 660 10.25 15.97 -4.14
C LYS A 660 10.43 14.97 -3.00
N GLU A 661 10.13 13.69 -3.24
CA GLU A 661 10.31 12.61 -2.26
C GLU A 661 11.80 12.41 -1.91
N ALA A 662 12.68 12.50 -2.90
CA ALA A 662 14.12 12.42 -2.67
C ALA A 662 14.62 13.58 -1.79
N VAL A 663 14.13 14.80 -2.00
CA VAL A 663 14.41 15.94 -1.11
C VAL A 663 13.90 15.65 0.31
N GLY A 664 12.69 15.10 0.45
CA GLY A 664 12.13 14.70 1.75
C GLY A 664 12.95 13.62 2.46
N SER A 665 13.40 12.60 1.72
CA SER A 665 14.29 11.54 2.20
C SER A 665 15.63 12.10 2.69
N SER A 666 16.21 13.05 1.96
CA SER A 666 17.44 13.73 2.39
C SER A 666 17.24 14.49 3.71
N ALA A 667 16.14 15.23 3.85
CA ALA A 667 15.82 15.96 5.08
C ALA A 667 15.61 15.02 6.28
N ALA A 668 14.84 13.93 6.10
CA ALA A 668 14.64 12.93 7.14
C ALA A 668 15.96 12.26 7.57
N THR A 669 16.88 12.10 6.62
CA THR A 669 18.20 11.53 6.88
C THR A 669 19.11 12.50 7.65
N GLU A 670 19.00 13.81 7.39
CA GLU A 670 19.67 14.85 8.20
C GLU A 670 19.14 14.86 9.64
N GLU A 671 17.82 14.75 9.82
CA GLU A 671 17.21 14.62 11.16
C GLU A 671 17.67 13.35 11.88
N ALA A 672 17.71 12.22 11.18
CA ALA A 672 18.21 10.96 11.73
C ALA A 672 19.68 11.07 12.15
N SER A 673 20.52 11.71 11.35
CA SER A 673 21.92 11.98 11.71
C SER A 673 22.03 12.86 12.96
N SER A 674 21.17 13.86 13.11
CA SER A 674 21.10 14.67 14.33
C SER A 674 20.74 13.84 15.56
N ALA A 675 19.73 12.96 15.46
CA ALA A 675 19.32 12.07 16.53
C ALA A 675 20.43 11.06 16.89
N LEU A 676 21.13 10.50 15.90
CA LEU A 676 22.27 9.59 16.12
C LEU A 676 23.42 10.26 16.86
N ASN A 677 23.69 11.54 16.59
CA ASN A 677 24.67 12.31 17.36
C ASN A 677 24.26 12.46 18.85
N GLN A 678 22.96 12.61 19.13
CA GLN A 678 22.47 12.62 20.52
C GLN A 678 22.63 11.26 21.19
N VAL A 679 22.30 10.17 20.48
CA VAL A 679 22.50 8.80 20.99
C VAL A 679 23.97 8.51 21.25
N SER A 680 24.86 8.91 20.33
CA SER A 680 26.32 8.81 20.50
C SER A 680 26.79 9.51 21.78
N THR A 681 26.24 10.70 22.07
CA THR A 681 26.53 11.43 23.31
C THR A 681 26.06 10.68 24.55
N ILE A 682 24.85 10.11 24.52
CA ILE A 682 24.29 9.31 25.63
C ILE A 682 25.15 8.06 25.89
N ILE A 683 25.61 7.38 24.84
CA ILE A 683 26.48 6.20 24.96
C ILE A 683 27.82 6.59 25.59
N ALA A 684 28.40 7.72 25.18
CA ALA A 684 29.62 8.24 25.78
C ALA A 684 29.43 8.53 27.28
N ASP A 685 28.30 9.14 27.66
CA ASP A 685 27.98 9.41 29.07
C ASP A 685 27.78 8.11 29.87
N LEU A 686 27.12 7.10 29.30
CA LEU A 686 26.97 5.77 29.90
C LEU A 686 28.33 5.11 30.15
N SER A 687 29.25 5.18 29.19
CA SER A 687 30.61 4.67 29.35
C SER A 687 31.35 5.35 30.51
N VAL A 688 31.21 6.68 30.64
CA VAL A 688 31.78 7.43 31.77
C VAL A 688 31.16 7.02 33.11
N ILE A 689 29.84 6.82 33.16
CA ILE A 689 29.13 6.37 34.37
C ILE A 689 29.57 4.96 34.76
N ALA A 690 29.60 4.03 33.80
CA ALA A 690 30.05 2.65 34.01
C ALA A 690 31.46 2.61 34.59
N THR A 691 32.38 3.40 34.02
CA THR A 691 33.76 3.52 34.50
C THR A 691 33.83 4.00 35.96
N LYS A 692 33.00 4.99 36.34
CA LYS A 692 32.93 5.50 37.72
C LYS A 692 32.37 4.48 38.71
N ILE A 693 31.34 3.73 38.31
CA ILE A 693 30.76 2.68 39.16
C ILE A 693 31.78 1.55 39.31
N ASN A 694 32.43 1.12 38.23
CA ASN A 694 33.44 0.07 38.28
C ASN A 694 34.61 0.44 39.21
N ALA A 695 35.13 1.67 39.09
CA ALA A 695 36.15 2.18 40.02
C ALA A 695 35.70 2.26 41.48
N SER A 696 34.40 2.42 41.72
CA SER A 696 33.82 2.38 43.08
C SER A 696 33.68 0.95 43.59
N MET A 697 33.31 0.00 42.73
CA MET A 697 33.22 -1.42 43.07
C MET A 697 34.60 -2.03 43.34
N ASP A 698 35.62 -1.66 42.57
CA ASP A 698 37.01 -2.08 42.83
C ASP A 698 37.47 -1.65 44.23
N ARG A 699 37.14 -0.43 44.65
CA ARG A 699 37.42 0.05 46.02
C ARG A 699 36.67 -0.72 47.11
N LEU A 700 35.49 -1.27 46.79
CA LEU A 700 34.66 -2.04 47.72
C LEU A 700 35.01 -3.54 47.76
N ASN A 701 35.75 -4.03 46.76
CA ASN A 701 36.23 -5.41 46.71
C ASN A 701 37.63 -5.60 47.30
N GLY A 702 38.38 -4.51 47.52
CA GLY A 702 39.67 -4.50 48.22
C GLY A 702 40.88 -4.31 47.31
#